data_AF-A0A6H9Z2V4-F1
#
_entry.id   AF-A0A6H9Z2V4-F1
#
_cell.length_a   1.000
_cell.length_b   1.000
_cell.length_c   1.000
_cell.angle_alpha   90.00
_cell.angle_beta   90.00
_cell.angle_gamma   90.00
#
_symmetry.space_group_name_H-M   'P 1'
#
loop_
_entity.id
_entity.type
_entity.pdbx_description
1 polymer ?
#
loop_
_entity_poly.entity_id
_entity_poly.type
_entity_poly.pdbx_seq_one_letter_code
_entity_poly.pdbx_strand_id
1 'polypeptide(L)'
;MNEGLSRGEADARSVVGSPPGAWSGPYVGRRPFTEADQRFFFGREDEARAVADAWLTSRLTILSGAPGAGKTSLLRAGVVPALASEPANVLPVGRVSHGSTFPMAAVPEQNPYTLALLASWWPQQTLTRVSMLSIARFLHRRELTDRYGRRLPMLVAIDQTERLFHAAGSRHRVRFLEELKEAMKERPRTHLLMAVRENHLDEVMQVAEELVPERSDPYVLRPFDRQRARAAVTGPLEATGRTFDPDAAVHLVDDLAAGPVTSDRWRFTESSAARMEEAGTSVEPVLLQAVCRRMWEDLADDTAVVSVGLLPDSDRALADFCHQTLTAVASDHGVRPDKLSAWLRNLLGGAGSAHLSLADSVIRAMEDQHLIKRRAGARSYELQHPRLIEPIWRLGEARWTVRRSEPAALLRAAEVALSTDEPDLAERHVKEAVRAYGASDMRERAEAESFLGNVALQRGQLEAATQHYSAAAAMYETLQASENVGWLLAAVGMLKLDLGDRGAAVENLKAAVRRIPNDSMLQTELGQALWIAGQPQTALAVLGSVLTREGDTAEALRARGEILADLGDAESALRDLDRIERRPRPSTRAARALALATLSRVEAARQELKEIDAEATDDGSLLFRVARVQRLTGDVGAATELASRAVKASDPPLPPHQKAAALRLLSEM
;
A
#
# COMPACT_ATOMS: atom_id res chain seq x y z
N MET A 1 -17.90 -34.85 -21.60
CA MET A 1 -19.15 -34.09 -21.85
C MET A 1 -18.98 -32.80 -21.03
N ASN A 2 -18.23 -31.79 -21.46
CA ASN A 2 -18.31 -30.93 -22.65
C ASN A 2 -19.68 -30.29 -22.84
N GLU A 3 -19.87 -29.15 -22.17
CA GLU A 3 -20.83 -28.04 -22.38
C GLU A 3 -20.62 -27.11 -21.17
N GLY A 4 -20.44 -25.80 -21.23
CA GLY A 4 -20.37 -24.81 -22.29
C GLY A 4 -20.19 -23.48 -21.57
N LEU A 5 -18.95 -23.04 -21.32
CA LEU A 5 -18.67 -21.68 -20.88
C LEU A 5 -18.67 -20.80 -22.13
N SER A 6 -19.86 -20.29 -22.45
CA SER A 6 -20.08 -19.39 -23.57
C SER A 6 -19.24 -18.12 -23.41
N ARG A 7 -18.42 -17.87 -24.44
CA ARG A 7 -18.01 -16.53 -24.84
C ARG A 7 -19.25 -15.65 -24.92
N GLY A 8 -19.37 -14.69 -24.02
CA GLY A 8 -20.53 -13.80 -23.97
C GLY A 8 -20.49 -12.80 -22.84
N GLU A 9 -19.35 -12.14 -22.62
CA GLU A 9 -19.25 -10.91 -21.80
C GLU A 9 -18.11 -10.05 -22.37
N ALA A 10 -18.27 -9.68 -23.62
CA ALA A 10 -17.49 -8.65 -24.30
C ALA A 10 -18.44 -7.50 -24.65
N ASP A 11 -19.01 -6.86 -23.64
CA ASP A 11 -19.48 -5.46 -23.71
C ASP A 11 -19.96 -4.98 -22.34
N ALA A 12 -19.01 -4.54 -21.52
CA ALA A 12 -19.25 -3.64 -20.40
C ALA A 12 -18.04 -2.71 -20.27
N ARG A 13 -17.76 -1.94 -21.33
CA ARG A 13 -17.00 -0.69 -21.22
C ARG A 13 -17.86 0.33 -20.48
N SER A 14 -18.04 0.16 -19.17
CA SER A 14 -18.55 1.22 -18.31
C SER A 14 -17.39 2.10 -17.90
N VAL A 15 -17.15 3.12 -18.73
CA VAL A 15 -16.75 4.49 -18.35
C VAL A 15 -16.09 4.59 -16.96
N VAL A 16 -14.79 4.29 -16.90
CA VAL A 16 -13.92 4.93 -15.92
C VAL A 16 -13.85 6.39 -16.36
N GLY A 17 -14.76 7.21 -15.83
CA GLY A 17 -14.66 8.65 -16.00
C GLY A 17 -13.29 9.08 -15.50
N SER A 18 -12.51 9.74 -16.36
CA SER A 18 -11.29 10.43 -15.96
C SER A 18 -11.57 11.21 -14.68
N PRO A 19 -10.70 11.14 -13.64
CA PRO A 19 -10.94 11.87 -12.41
C PRO A 19 -11.14 13.37 -12.74
N PRO A 20 -12.10 14.06 -12.11
CA PRO A 20 -12.34 15.47 -12.39
C PRO A 20 -11.05 16.25 -12.12
N GLY A 21 -10.53 16.95 -13.14
CA GLY A 21 -9.25 17.67 -13.09
C GLY A 21 -8.06 16.99 -13.79
N ALA A 22 -8.26 15.83 -14.43
CA ALA A 22 -7.19 15.14 -15.16
C ALA A 22 -6.66 15.96 -16.36
N TRP A 23 -5.43 16.44 -16.24
CA TRP A 23 -4.66 16.99 -17.35
C TRP A 23 -4.65 16.02 -18.54
N SER A 24 -5.19 16.46 -19.67
CA SER A 24 -5.29 15.68 -20.92
C SER A 24 -4.21 16.02 -21.96
N GLY A 25 -3.25 16.87 -21.60
CA GLY A 25 -2.14 17.24 -22.48
C GLY A 25 -1.04 16.17 -22.57
N PRO A 26 -0.17 16.25 -23.58
CA PRO A 26 0.85 15.23 -23.86
C PRO A 26 1.96 15.15 -22.80
N TYR A 27 2.20 16.23 -22.05
CA TYR A 27 3.22 16.28 -20.99
C TYR A 27 2.57 16.29 -19.60
N VAL A 28 2.73 15.21 -18.86
CA VAL A 28 1.98 14.97 -17.61
C VAL A 28 2.50 15.77 -16.42
N GLY A 29 3.71 16.32 -16.51
CA GLY A 29 4.35 17.10 -15.45
C GLY A 29 4.86 16.22 -14.31
N ARG A 30 4.45 16.54 -13.07
CA ARG A 30 4.92 15.87 -11.83
C ARG A 30 4.40 14.46 -11.60
N ARG A 31 3.24 14.12 -12.17
CA ARG A 31 2.65 12.79 -11.95
C ARG A 31 3.40 11.75 -12.78
N PRO A 32 3.53 10.50 -12.31
CA PRO A 32 4.04 9.43 -13.17
C PRO A 32 3.08 9.17 -14.34
N PHE A 33 3.65 8.70 -15.46
CA PHE A 33 2.86 8.16 -16.58
C PHE A 33 2.17 6.86 -16.14
N THR A 34 0.96 6.65 -16.66
CA THR A 34 0.14 5.44 -16.46
C THR A 34 0.03 4.66 -17.76
N GLU A 35 -0.54 3.45 -17.72
CA GLU A 35 -0.83 2.65 -18.91
C GLU A 35 -1.66 3.43 -19.95
N ALA A 36 -2.59 4.27 -19.50
CA ALA A 36 -3.42 5.11 -20.39
C ALA A 36 -2.61 6.22 -21.10
N ASP A 37 -1.45 6.58 -20.56
CA ASP A 37 -0.58 7.60 -21.13
C ASP A 37 0.49 7.01 -22.07
N GLN A 38 0.48 5.70 -22.34
CA GLN A 38 1.49 4.99 -23.15
C GLN A 38 1.79 5.71 -24.47
N ARG A 39 0.76 6.23 -25.15
CA ARG A 39 0.90 6.96 -26.43
C ARG A 39 1.73 8.24 -26.35
N PHE A 40 2.03 8.73 -25.15
CA PHE A 40 2.84 9.93 -24.89
C PHE A 40 4.16 9.57 -24.18
N PHE A 41 4.48 8.28 -24.00
CA PHE A 41 5.66 7.85 -23.28
C PHE A 41 6.79 7.45 -24.25
N PHE A 42 7.72 8.39 -24.49
CA PHE A 42 8.79 8.25 -25.48
C PHE A 42 10.21 8.32 -24.87
N GLY A 43 11.19 7.81 -25.62
CA GLY A 43 12.62 7.90 -25.29
C GLY A 43 13.10 6.85 -24.29
N ARG A 44 12.26 5.85 -23.98
CA ARG A 44 12.53 4.75 -23.03
C ARG A 44 12.17 3.37 -23.60
N GLU A 45 11.98 3.25 -24.91
CA GLU A 45 11.49 2.04 -25.58
C GLU A 45 12.46 0.87 -25.39
N ASP A 46 13.76 1.12 -25.55
CA ASP A 46 14.80 0.10 -25.36
C ASP A 46 14.93 -0.34 -23.91
N GLU A 47 14.80 0.60 -22.97
CA GLU A 47 14.85 0.30 -21.53
C GLU A 47 13.61 -0.47 -21.07
N ALA A 48 12.44 -0.09 -21.56
CA ALA A 48 11.20 -0.79 -21.29
C ALA A 48 11.28 -2.24 -21.78
N ARG A 49 11.80 -2.46 -23.00
CA ARG A 49 12.01 -3.80 -23.55
C ARG A 49 13.04 -4.59 -22.77
N ALA A 50 14.19 -4.00 -22.45
CA ALA A 50 15.25 -4.67 -21.69
C ALA A 50 14.76 -5.10 -20.29
N VAL A 51 14.00 -4.25 -19.61
CA VAL A 51 13.42 -4.59 -18.29
C VAL A 51 12.31 -5.62 -18.41
N ALA A 52 11.46 -5.53 -19.45
CA ALA A 52 10.42 -6.52 -19.73
C ALA A 52 11.01 -7.92 -20.00
N ASP A 53 12.05 -7.99 -20.84
CA ASP A 53 12.78 -9.21 -21.15
C ASP A 53 13.42 -9.80 -19.90
N ALA A 54 14.12 -8.96 -19.11
CA ALA A 54 14.72 -9.38 -17.85
C ALA A 54 13.67 -9.93 -16.86
N TRP A 55 12.51 -9.27 -16.75
CA TRP A 55 11.42 -9.70 -15.87
C TRP A 55 10.78 -11.02 -16.34
N LEU A 56 10.66 -11.24 -17.64
CA LEU A 56 10.18 -12.50 -18.21
C LEU A 56 11.16 -13.66 -17.99
N THR A 57 12.46 -13.41 -18.07
CA THR A 57 13.47 -14.49 -18.03
C THR A 57 14.00 -14.79 -16.64
N SER A 58 14.04 -13.80 -15.76
CA SER A 58 14.64 -13.90 -14.43
C SER A 58 13.56 -13.99 -13.35
N ARG A 59 13.76 -14.84 -12.33
CA ARG A 59 12.80 -14.97 -11.23
C ARG A 59 12.74 -13.73 -10.33
N LEU A 60 13.82 -12.95 -10.33
CA LEU A 60 13.90 -11.69 -9.62
C LEU A 60 14.55 -10.65 -10.55
N THR A 61 13.95 -9.48 -10.62
CA THR A 61 14.48 -8.33 -11.36
C THR A 61 14.45 -7.11 -10.46
N ILE A 62 15.56 -6.41 -10.35
CA ILE A 62 15.68 -5.22 -9.52
C ILE A 62 15.84 -4.03 -10.46
N LEU A 63 14.87 -3.11 -10.42
CA LEU A 63 14.92 -1.85 -11.14
C LEU A 63 15.36 -0.75 -10.17
N SER A 64 16.60 -0.29 -10.31
CA SER A 64 17.17 0.78 -9.50
C SER A 64 17.29 2.07 -10.30
N GLY A 65 17.46 3.20 -9.63
CA GLY A 65 17.76 4.47 -10.27
C GLY A 65 17.53 5.66 -9.34
N ALA A 66 18.07 6.81 -9.74
CA ALA A 66 17.92 8.07 -8.99
C ALA A 66 16.42 8.46 -8.83
N PRO A 67 16.08 9.25 -7.79
CA PRO A 67 14.78 9.91 -7.72
C PRO A 67 14.54 10.72 -9.02
N GLY A 68 13.32 10.71 -9.56
CA GLY A 68 12.99 11.47 -10.77
C GLY A 68 13.44 10.85 -12.11
N ALA A 69 14.25 9.78 -12.10
CA ALA A 69 14.66 9.08 -13.33
C ALA A 69 13.51 8.43 -14.12
N GLY A 70 12.30 8.37 -13.54
CA GLY A 70 11.10 7.87 -14.21
C GLY A 70 10.78 6.39 -13.99
N LYS A 71 11.28 5.76 -12.92
CA LYS A 71 11.07 4.33 -12.62
C LYS A 71 9.59 3.90 -12.65
N THR A 72 8.73 4.59 -11.90
CA THR A 72 7.28 4.29 -11.87
C THR A 72 6.63 4.50 -13.24
N SER A 73 7.04 5.54 -13.99
CA SER A 73 6.56 5.80 -15.36
C SER A 73 7.02 4.69 -16.32
N LEU A 74 8.28 4.28 -16.26
CA LEU A 74 8.85 3.19 -17.05
C LEU A 74 8.09 1.89 -16.80
N LEU A 75 7.85 1.54 -15.54
CA LEU A 75 7.16 0.31 -15.18
C LEU A 75 5.71 0.30 -15.69
N ARG A 76 4.97 1.39 -15.48
CA ARG A 76 3.53 1.47 -15.78
C ARG A 76 3.23 1.76 -17.25
N ALA A 77 3.96 2.66 -17.89
CA ALA A 77 3.67 3.11 -19.26
C ALA A 77 4.58 2.46 -20.32
N GLY A 78 5.70 1.86 -19.91
CA GLY A 78 6.64 1.17 -20.80
C GLY A 78 6.58 -0.36 -20.66
N VAL A 79 7.03 -0.87 -19.51
CA VAL A 79 7.27 -2.30 -19.27
C VAL A 79 5.97 -3.11 -19.27
N VAL A 80 4.97 -2.73 -18.48
CA VAL A 80 3.68 -3.46 -18.42
C VAL A 80 3.00 -3.50 -19.80
N PRO A 81 2.88 -2.39 -20.55
CA PRO A 81 2.33 -2.43 -21.90
C PRO A 81 3.16 -3.23 -22.90
N ALA A 82 4.49 -3.25 -22.79
CA ALA A 82 5.36 -4.05 -23.64
C ALA A 82 5.13 -5.57 -23.47
N LEU A 83 4.62 -5.99 -22.32
CA LEU A 83 4.29 -7.38 -22.00
C LEU A 83 2.88 -7.79 -22.45
N ALA A 84 2.06 -6.87 -22.96
CA ALA A 84 0.66 -7.16 -23.30
C ALA A 84 0.50 -8.16 -24.46
N SER A 85 1.51 -8.29 -25.33
CA SER A 85 1.55 -9.29 -26.41
C SER A 85 2.17 -10.63 -26.00
N GLU A 86 2.75 -10.71 -24.81
CA GLU A 86 3.46 -11.90 -24.34
C GLU A 86 2.51 -12.89 -23.67
N PRO A 87 2.75 -14.21 -23.79
CA PRO A 87 1.94 -15.23 -23.14
C PRO A 87 2.30 -15.31 -21.65
N ALA A 88 2.03 -14.26 -20.90
CA ALA A 88 2.32 -14.11 -19.48
C ALA A 88 1.10 -13.56 -18.72
N ASN A 89 0.96 -13.93 -17.46
CA ASN A 89 -0.02 -13.31 -16.58
C ASN A 89 0.62 -12.15 -15.83
N VAL A 90 0.39 -10.93 -16.30
CA VAL A 90 0.93 -9.69 -15.69
C VAL A 90 -0.09 -9.14 -14.70
N LEU A 91 0.29 -9.05 -13.43
CA LEU A 91 -0.55 -8.40 -12.41
C LEU A 91 -0.32 -6.88 -12.39
N PRO A 92 -1.29 -6.09 -11.89
CA PRO A 92 -1.09 -4.67 -11.63
C PRO A 92 0.15 -4.40 -10.75
N VAL A 93 0.74 -3.21 -10.88
CA VAL A 93 1.91 -2.84 -10.09
C VAL A 93 1.55 -2.70 -8.61
N GLY A 94 2.18 -3.52 -7.77
CA GLY A 94 1.95 -3.59 -6.33
C GLY A 94 2.59 -2.46 -5.54
N ARG A 95 2.03 -2.16 -4.36
CA ARG A 95 2.59 -1.25 -3.36
C ARG A 95 2.50 -1.87 -1.98
N VAL A 96 3.49 -1.60 -1.13
CA VAL A 96 3.59 -2.13 0.23
C VAL A 96 3.03 -1.17 1.30
N SER A 97 2.29 -0.15 0.88
CA SER A 97 1.71 0.85 1.78
C SER A 97 0.39 1.32 1.20
N HIS A 98 -0.64 1.40 2.05
CA HIS A 98 -2.01 1.69 1.66
C HIS A 98 -2.63 2.66 2.66
N GLY A 99 -3.06 3.83 2.19
CA GLY A 99 -4.06 4.63 2.87
C GLY A 99 -5.43 4.31 2.27
N SER A 100 -6.46 4.21 3.11
CA SER A 100 -7.82 3.88 2.67
C SER A 100 -8.85 4.67 3.44
N THR A 101 -9.96 5.01 2.79
CA THR A 101 -11.19 5.49 3.43
C THR A 101 -12.10 4.33 3.86
N PHE A 102 -11.78 3.09 3.46
CA PHE A 102 -12.49 1.88 3.92
C PHE A 102 -12.33 1.73 5.45
N PRO A 103 -13.38 1.35 6.19
CA PRO A 103 -13.29 1.25 7.64
C PRO A 103 -12.43 0.05 8.06
N MET A 104 -11.20 0.32 8.49
CA MET A 104 -10.17 -0.70 8.72
C MET A 104 -10.51 -1.65 9.87
N ALA A 105 -11.35 -1.23 10.83
CA ALA A 105 -11.83 -2.11 11.90
C ALA A 105 -12.79 -3.22 11.40
N ALA A 106 -13.34 -3.11 10.19
CA ALA A 106 -14.09 -4.20 9.56
C ALA A 106 -13.20 -5.21 8.83
N VAL A 107 -11.91 -4.92 8.67
CA VAL A 107 -10.94 -5.81 8.03
C VAL A 107 -10.33 -6.69 9.11
N PRO A 108 -10.41 -8.03 8.99
CA PRO A 108 -9.73 -8.94 9.89
C PRO A 108 -8.23 -8.64 10.00
N GLU A 109 -7.66 -8.87 11.18
CA GLU A 109 -6.25 -8.61 11.43
C GLU A 109 -5.36 -9.37 10.43
N GLN A 110 -4.62 -8.60 9.63
CA GLN A 110 -3.66 -9.08 8.65
C GLN A 110 -2.42 -8.17 8.70
N ASN A 111 -1.29 -8.72 8.26
CA ASN A 111 -0.09 -7.94 8.02
C ASN A 111 -0.39 -6.76 7.06
N PRO A 112 -0.13 -5.49 7.46
CA PRO A 112 -0.47 -4.33 6.67
C PRO A 112 0.28 -4.28 5.32
N TYR A 113 1.51 -4.81 5.25
CA TYR A 113 2.26 -4.90 4.00
C TYR A 113 1.63 -5.90 3.03
N THR A 114 1.19 -7.06 3.53
CA THR A 114 0.48 -8.07 2.73
C THR A 114 -0.85 -7.51 2.23
N LEU A 115 -1.65 -6.89 3.09
CA LEU A 115 -2.92 -6.28 2.72
C LEU A 115 -2.73 -5.23 1.63
N ALA A 116 -1.79 -4.30 1.81
CA ALA A 116 -1.48 -3.26 0.84
C ALA A 116 -1.06 -3.83 -0.52
N LEU A 117 -0.21 -4.86 -0.50
CA LEU A 117 0.28 -5.50 -1.72
C LEU A 117 -0.84 -6.19 -2.48
N LEU A 118 -1.63 -7.01 -1.80
CA LEU A 118 -2.72 -7.77 -2.42
C LEU A 118 -3.85 -6.85 -2.90
N ALA A 119 -4.15 -5.78 -2.15
CA ALA A 119 -5.12 -4.76 -2.58
C ALA A 119 -4.64 -4.03 -3.84
N SER A 120 -3.32 -3.78 -3.95
CA SER A 120 -2.73 -3.18 -5.16
C SER A 120 -2.76 -4.14 -6.35
N TRP A 121 -2.56 -5.45 -6.14
CA TRP A 121 -2.64 -6.47 -7.19
C TRP A 121 -4.08 -6.84 -7.56
N TRP A 122 -5.08 -6.49 -6.74
CA TRP A 122 -6.48 -6.78 -7.01
C TRP A 122 -7.41 -5.63 -6.63
N PRO A 123 -7.31 -4.48 -7.33
CA PRO A 123 -8.02 -3.26 -6.95
C PRO A 123 -9.55 -3.36 -7.09
N GLN A 124 -10.07 -4.38 -7.81
CA GLN A 124 -11.51 -4.58 -8.00
C GLN A 124 -12.20 -5.37 -6.87
N GLN A 125 -11.53 -5.68 -5.76
CA GLN A 125 -12.17 -6.35 -4.60
C GLN A 125 -12.13 -5.51 -3.33
N THR A 126 -13.02 -5.87 -2.42
CA THR A 126 -13.06 -5.33 -1.06
C THR A 126 -11.86 -5.79 -0.24
N LEU A 127 -11.41 -4.94 0.69
CA LEU A 127 -10.27 -5.26 1.57
C LEU A 127 -10.54 -6.50 2.43
N THR A 128 -11.79 -6.77 2.82
CA THR A 128 -12.18 -7.96 3.57
C THR A 128 -11.98 -9.27 2.79
N ARG A 129 -12.12 -9.24 1.46
CA ARG A 129 -11.83 -10.41 0.61
C ARG A 129 -10.34 -10.60 0.40
N VAL A 130 -9.64 -9.50 0.25
CA VAL A 130 -8.19 -9.48 0.11
C VAL A 130 -7.52 -9.99 1.39
N SER A 131 -8.07 -9.67 2.56
CA SER A 131 -7.48 -10.04 3.85
C SER A 131 -7.54 -11.53 4.19
N MET A 132 -8.37 -12.30 3.48
CA MET A 132 -8.46 -13.76 3.58
C MET A 132 -7.34 -14.51 2.85
N LEU A 133 -6.50 -13.79 2.11
CA LEU A 133 -5.51 -14.41 1.23
C LEU A 133 -4.11 -14.19 1.77
N SER A 134 -3.35 -15.27 1.84
CA SER A 134 -1.90 -15.17 1.82
C SER A 134 -1.41 -14.85 0.41
N ILE A 135 -0.18 -14.35 0.29
CA ILE A 135 0.48 -14.11 -1.01
C ILE A 135 0.49 -15.41 -1.82
N ALA A 136 0.87 -16.54 -1.23
CA ALA A 136 0.91 -17.83 -1.92
C ALA A 136 -0.48 -18.27 -2.43
N ARG A 137 -1.52 -18.12 -1.61
CA ARG A 137 -2.90 -18.47 -1.99
C ARG A 137 -3.45 -17.56 -3.07
N PHE A 138 -3.15 -16.26 -2.99
CA PHE A 138 -3.53 -15.28 -4.01
C PHE A 138 -2.92 -15.64 -5.37
N LEU A 139 -1.61 -15.86 -5.42
CA LEU A 139 -0.91 -16.24 -6.65
C LEU A 139 -1.45 -17.57 -7.20
N HIS A 140 -1.75 -18.55 -6.35
CA HIS A 140 -2.32 -19.82 -6.79
C HIS A 140 -3.62 -19.67 -7.57
N ARG A 141 -4.54 -18.84 -7.06
CA ARG A 141 -5.88 -18.63 -7.65
C ARG A 141 -5.84 -17.93 -9.01
N ARG A 142 -4.69 -17.34 -9.38
CA ARG A 142 -4.50 -16.61 -10.63
C ARG A 142 -3.59 -17.32 -11.61
N GLU A 143 -3.30 -18.60 -11.41
CA GLU A 143 -2.57 -19.36 -12.42
C GLU A 143 -3.42 -19.48 -13.69
N LEU A 144 -2.89 -18.92 -14.79
CA LEU A 144 -3.46 -19.07 -16.11
C LEU A 144 -2.72 -20.17 -16.89
N THR A 145 -3.42 -20.82 -17.80
CA THR A 145 -2.85 -21.82 -18.70
C THR A 145 -3.04 -21.40 -20.15
N ASP A 146 -2.08 -21.73 -21.01
CA ASP A 146 -2.20 -21.55 -22.45
C ASP A 146 -3.22 -22.55 -23.04
N ARG A 147 -3.50 -22.41 -24.34
CA ARG A 147 -4.38 -23.32 -25.10
C ARG A 147 -3.92 -24.79 -25.12
N TYR A 148 -2.71 -25.07 -24.66
CA TYR A 148 -2.11 -26.40 -24.57
C TYR A 148 -2.03 -26.90 -23.11
N GLY A 149 -2.65 -26.20 -22.16
CA GLY A 149 -2.67 -26.55 -20.74
C GLY A 149 -1.36 -26.26 -19.99
N ARG A 150 -0.41 -25.55 -20.60
CA ARG A 150 0.85 -25.15 -19.95
C ARG A 150 0.63 -23.88 -19.14
N ARG A 151 1.07 -23.87 -17.89
CA ARG A 151 0.96 -22.69 -17.01
C ARG A 151 1.76 -21.51 -17.57
N LEU A 152 1.14 -20.36 -17.71
CA LEU A 152 1.83 -19.13 -18.10
C LEU A 152 2.74 -18.64 -16.96
N PRO A 153 3.88 -17.99 -17.25
CA PRO A 153 4.64 -17.29 -16.23
C PRO A 153 3.78 -16.18 -15.59
N MET A 154 3.92 -16.01 -14.29
CA MET A 154 3.23 -14.97 -13.53
C MET A 154 4.20 -13.84 -13.20
N LEU A 155 3.92 -12.64 -13.70
CA LEU A 155 4.76 -11.48 -13.51
C LEU A 155 4.13 -10.57 -12.44
N VAL A 156 4.81 -10.42 -11.31
CA VAL A 156 4.38 -9.56 -10.20
C VAL A 156 5.42 -8.48 -9.91
N ALA A 157 4.96 -7.25 -9.67
CA ALA A 157 5.85 -6.12 -9.42
C ALA A 157 5.51 -5.43 -8.09
N ILE A 158 6.53 -4.93 -7.40
CA ILE A 158 6.44 -4.08 -6.23
C ILE A 158 7.17 -2.77 -6.56
N ASP A 159 6.42 -1.67 -6.61
CA ASP A 159 6.98 -0.33 -6.76
C ASP A 159 7.25 0.30 -5.40
N GLN A 160 8.28 1.15 -5.34
CA GLN A 160 8.76 1.80 -4.12
C GLN A 160 9.03 0.80 -2.99
N THR A 161 9.79 -0.26 -3.28
CA THR A 161 10.13 -1.31 -2.29
C THR A 161 10.83 -0.75 -1.06
N GLU A 162 11.53 0.39 -1.21
CA GLU A 162 12.14 1.09 -0.07
C GLU A 162 11.11 1.46 1.02
N ARG A 163 9.81 1.46 0.70
CA ARG A 163 8.76 1.72 1.68
C ARG A 163 8.74 0.74 2.85
N LEU A 164 9.25 -0.48 2.65
CA LEU A 164 9.40 -1.49 3.70
C LEU A 164 10.38 -1.10 4.82
N PHE A 165 11.31 -0.17 4.58
CA PHE A 165 12.38 0.15 5.53
C PHE A 165 12.15 1.42 6.35
N HIS A 166 11.05 2.15 6.13
CA HIS A 166 10.77 3.38 6.87
C HIS A 166 10.49 3.14 8.36
N ALA A 167 9.90 1.99 8.73
CA ALA A 167 9.70 1.57 10.10
C ALA A 167 10.75 0.51 10.48
N ALA A 168 11.88 0.98 11.04
CA ALA A 168 12.97 0.12 11.46
C ALA A 168 12.48 -0.97 12.45
N GLY A 169 12.80 -2.24 12.18
CA GLY A 169 12.57 -3.34 13.13
C GLY A 169 11.12 -3.84 13.25
N SER A 170 10.22 -3.49 12.32
CA SER A 170 8.84 -3.94 12.37
C SER A 170 8.72 -5.48 12.26
N ARG A 171 8.07 -6.13 13.26
CA ARG A 171 7.67 -7.56 13.21
C ARG A 171 6.82 -7.87 11.97
N HIS A 172 6.00 -6.91 11.51
CA HIS A 172 5.21 -7.04 10.30
C HIS A 172 6.10 -7.15 9.05
N ARG A 173 7.20 -6.40 8.97
CA ARG A 173 8.12 -6.49 7.83
C ARG A 173 8.72 -7.90 7.72
N VAL A 174 9.21 -8.45 8.82
CA VAL A 174 9.82 -9.79 8.84
C VAL A 174 8.81 -10.84 8.39
N ARG A 175 7.60 -10.85 8.97
CA ARG A 175 6.53 -11.79 8.58
C ARG A 175 6.12 -11.65 7.12
N PHE A 176 6.04 -10.43 6.60
CA PHE A 176 5.73 -10.17 5.19
C PHE A 176 6.80 -10.75 4.25
N LEU A 177 8.08 -10.53 4.56
CA LEU A 177 9.18 -11.06 3.77
C LEU A 177 9.24 -12.59 3.80
N GLU A 178 8.98 -13.21 4.95
CA GLU A 178 8.84 -14.67 5.07
C GLU A 178 7.71 -15.22 4.20
N GLU A 179 6.54 -14.57 4.24
CA GLU A 179 5.38 -14.94 3.42
C GLU A 179 5.67 -14.81 1.92
N LEU A 180 6.31 -13.70 1.51
CA LEU A 180 6.70 -13.47 0.12
C LEU A 180 7.73 -14.50 -0.34
N LYS A 181 8.73 -14.82 0.50
CA LYS A 181 9.73 -15.87 0.24
C LYS A 181 9.10 -17.23 0.03
N GLU A 182 8.17 -17.61 0.90
CA GLU A 182 7.44 -18.88 0.80
C GLU A 182 6.62 -18.94 -0.49
N ALA A 183 5.91 -17.86 -0.83
CA ALA A 183 5.13 -17.76 -2.05
C ALA A 183 6.01 -17.91 -3.32
N MET A 184 7.17 -17.25 -3.37
CA MET A 184 8.14 -17.37 -4.46
C MET A 184 8.74 -18.78 -4.56
N LYS A 185 8.98 -19.44 -3.42
CA LYS A 185 9.52 -20.81 -3.37
C LYS A 185 8.50 -21.85 -3.85
N GLU A 186 7.24 -21.73 -3.45
CA GLU A 186 6.16 -22.64 -3.87
C GLU A 186 5.81 -22.48 -5.35
N ARG A 187 6.11 -21.32 -5.94
CA ARG A 187 5.71 -20.94 -7.29
C ARG A 187 6.93 -20.60 -8.16
N PRO A 188 7.61 -21.62 -8.72
CA PRO A 188 8.84 -21.40 -9.49
C PRO A 188 8.64 -20.66 -10.82
N ARG A 189 7.38 -20.48 -11.27
CA ARG A 189 7.01 -19.69 -12.47
C ARG A 189 6.52 -18.27 -12.13
N THR A 190 6.67 -17.84 -10.87
CA THR A 190 6.43 -16.45 -10.48
C THR A 190 7.74 -15.67 -10.61
N HIS A 191 7.67 -14.53 -11.27
CA HIS A 191 8.78 -13.62 -11.50
C HIS A 191 8.48 -12.28 -10.81
N LEU A 192 9.34 -11.89 -9.88
CA LEU A 192 9.17 -10.69 -9.08
C LEU A 192 10.04 -9.55 -9.62
N LEU A 193 9.45 -8.39 -9.86
CA LEU A 193 10.17 -7.14 -10.11
C LEU A 193 10.07 -6.23 -8.88
N MET A 194 11.21 -5.75 -8.38
CA MET A 194 11.27 -4.76 -7.30
C MET A 194 11.85 -3.45 -7.83
N ALA A 195 11.08 -2.37 -7.80
CA ALA A 195 11.57 -1.04 -8.14
C ALA A 195 11.98 -0.30 -6.85
N VAL A 196 13.22 0.20 -6.83
CA VAL A 196 13.85 0.81 -5.66
C VAL A 196 14.63 2.06 -6.05
N ARG A 197 14.80 2.99 -5.10
CA ARG A 197 15.75 4.11 -5.24
C ARG A 197 17.19 3.64 -5.03
N GLU A 198 18.11 4.25 -5.75
CA GLU A 198 19.55 3.91 -5.69
C GLU A 198 20.13 3.98 -4.27
N ASN A 199 19.67 4.91 -3.42
CA ASN A 199 20.11 5.05 -2.03
C ASN A 199 19.59 3.96 -1.07
N HIS A 200 18.64 3.13 -1.51
CA HIS A 200 18.10 1.99 -0.78
C HIS A 200 18.42 0.65 -1.46
N LEU A 201 19.29 0.67 -2.48
CA LEU A 201 19.64 -0.52 -3.25
C LEU A 201 20.25 -1.60 -2.35
N ASP A 202 21.18 -1.26 -1.46
CA ASP A 202 21.84 -2.23 -0.58
C ASP A 202 20.85 -2.97 0.33
N GLU A 203 19.88 -2.25 0.93
CA GLU A 203 18.84 -2.82 1.77
C GLU A 203 17.94 -3.80 0.99
N VAL A 204 17.60 -3.44 -0.26
CA VAL A 204 16.80 -4.30 -1.14
C VAL A 204 17.59 -5.48 -1.68
N MET A 205 18.89 -5.33 -1.96
CA MET A 205 19.75 -6.43 -2.39
C MET A 205 19.86 -7.50 -1.29
N GLN A 206 19.98 -7.10 -0.02
CA GLN A 206 19.97 -8.05 1.09
C GLN A 206 18.66 -8.86 1.15
N VAL A 207 17.52 -8.18 1.00
CA VAL A 207 16.21 -8.86 0.93
C VAL A 207 16.09 -9.75 -0.31
N ALA A 208 16.60 -9.30 -1.46
CA ALA A 208 16.59 -10.05 -2.71
C ALA A 208 17.30 -11.40 -2.59
N GLU A 209 18.49 -11.41 -1.99
CA GLU A 209 19.26 -12.63 -1.72
C GLU A 209 18.51 -13.61 -0.81
N GLU A 210 17.74 -13.09 0.15
CA GLU A 210 16.91 -13.91 1.03
C GLU A 210 15.68 -14.48 0.34
N LEU A 211 15.07 -13.75 -0.61
CA LEU A 211 13.87 -14.15 -1.35
C LEU A 211 14.19 -15.18 -2.44
N VAL A 212 15.19 -14.91 -3.28
CA VAL A 212 15.60 -15.77 -4.39
C VAL A 212 17.14 -15.85 -4.40
N PRO A 213 17.74 -17.02 -4.12
CA PRO A 213 19.20 -17.16 -4.07
C PRO A 213 19.95 -16.93 -5.39
N GLU A 214 19.23 -16.84 -6.51
CA GLU A 214 19.81 -16.57 -7.83
C GLU A 214 20.25 -15.11 -7.89
N ARG A 215 21.52 -14.89 -8.28
CA ARG A 215 22.08 -13.55 -8.41
C ARG A 215 21.26 -12.75 -9.44
N SER A 216 20.80 -11.58 -9.02
CA SER A 216 20.06 -10.64 -9.86
C SER A 216 20.86 -9.35 -9.94
N ASP A 217 21.51 -9.11 -11.08
CA ASP A 217 22.19 -7.83 -11.29
C ASP A 217 21.12 -6.74 -11.52
N PRO A 218 21.15 -5.62 -10.76
CA PRO A 218 20.12 -4.60 -10.85
C PRO A 218 20.22 -3.83 -12.17
N TYR A 219 19.07 -3.60 -12.81
CA TYR A 219 18.96 -2.68 -13.93
C TYR A 219 18.94 -1.24 -13.41
N VAL A 220 20.01 -0.48 -13.68
CA VAL A 220 20.12 0.92 -13.24
C VAL A 220 19.56 1.85 -14.30
N LEU A 221 18.38 2.40 -14.03
CA LEU A 221 17.75 3.42 -14.86
C LEU A 221 18.47 4.76 -14.68
N ARG A 222 19.11 5.21 -15.77
CA ARG A 222 19.83 6.49 -15.82
C ARG A 222 18.90 7.63 -16.27
N PRO A 223 19.24 8.91 -15.99
CA PRO A 223 18.61 10.06 -16.63
C PRO A 223 18.72 9.99 -18.16
N PHE A 224 18.00 10.86 -18.88
CA PHE A 224 18.07 10.86 -20.34
C PHE A 224 19.42 11.35 -20.86
N ASP A 225 19.92 10.70 -21.91
CA ASP A 225 20.86 11.36 -22.81
C ASP A 225 20.12 12.35 -23.73
N ARG A 226 20.87 13.15 -24.50
CA ARG A 226 20.27 14.14 -25.42
C ARG A 226 19.33 13.51 -26.46
N GLN A 227 19.63 12.33 -26.97
CA GLN A 227 18.83 11.70 -28.02
C GLN A 227 17.47 11.25 -27.47
N ARG A 228 17.48 10.58 -26.32
CA ARG A 228 16.27 10.13 -25.62
C ARG A 228 15.45 11.30 -25.11
N ALA A 229 16.10 12.35 -24.60
CA ALA A 229 15.42 13.58 -24.20
C ALA A 229 14.70 14.22 -25.41
N ARG A 230 15.32 14.28 -26.59
CA ARG A 230 14.68 14.79 -27.80
C ARG A 230 13.45 13.96 -28.17
N ALA A 231 13.55 12.63 -28.15
CA ALA A 231 12.39 11.76 -28.40
C ALA A 231 11.26 12.00 -27.38
N ALA A 232 11.58 12.15 -26.10
CA ALA A 232 10.62 12.44 -25.04
C ALA A 232 9.98 13.83 -25.15
N VAL A 233 10.65 14.79 -25.81
CA VAL A 233 10.11 16.11 -26.13
C VAL A 233 9.22 16.03 -27.37
N THR A 234 9.67 15.45 -28.47
CA THR A 234 8.98 15.56 -29.76
C THR A 234 7.85 14.55 -29.93
N GLY A 235 8.07 13.29 -29.55
CA GLY A 235 7.13 12.19 -29.77
C GLY A 235 5.71 12.46 -29.23
N PRO A 236 5.54 12.99 -27.99
CA PRO A 236 4.21 13.23 -27.45
C PRO A 236 3.34 14.20 -28.28
N LEU A 237 3.94 15.10 -29.07
CA LEU A 237 3.19 16.06 -29.88
C LEU A 237 2.63 15.46 -31.17
N GLU A 238 3.24 14.40 -31.70
CA GLU A 238 2.79 13.76 -32.93
C GLU A 238 1.33 13.31 -32.83
N ALA A 239 0.93 12.82 -31.65
CA ALA A 239 -0.44 12.42 -31.35
C ALA A 239 -1.45 13.60 -31.22
N THR A 240 -0.96 14.84 -31.25
CA THR A 240 -1.77 16.07 -31.10
C THR A 240 -1.94 16.85 -32.41
N GLY A 241 -1.23 16.45 -33.48
CA GLY A 241 -1.21 17.18 -34.75
C GLY A 241 -0.29 18.42 -34.75
N ARG A 242 0.52 18.61 -33.70
CA ARG A 242 1.56 19.66 -33.62
C ARG A 242 2.95 19.05 -33.76
N THR A 243 3.93 19.83 -34.21
CA THR A 243 5.32 19.38 -34.35
C THR A 243 6.32 20.40 -33.80
N PHE A 244 7.54 19.96 -33.50
CA PHE A 244 8.65 20.87 -33.25
C PHE A 244 9.34 21.27 -34.56
N ASP A 245 9.84 22.50 -34.60
CA ASP A 245 10.95 22.83 -35.47
C ASP A 245 12.20 22.02 -35.05
N PRO A 246 13.00 21.46 -35.98
CA PRO A 246 14.18 20.68 -35.67
C PRO A 246 15.14 21.34 -34.66
N ASP A 247 15.31 22.67 -34.73
CA ASP A 247 16.25 23.39 -33.86
C ASP A 247 15.65 23.69 -32.48
N ALA A 248 14.33 23.79 -32.38
CA ALA A 248 13.64 24.10 -31.12
C ALA A 248 13.76 22.97 -30.09
N ALA A 249 13.55 21.72 -30.52
CA ALA A 249 13.71 20.57 -29.63
C ALA A 249 15.16 20.39 -29.15
N VAL A 250 16.13 20.67 -30.04
CA VAL A 250 17.56 20.65 -29.71
C VAL A 250 17.88 21.71 -28.66
N HIS A 251 17.45 22.95 -28.90
CA HIS A 251 17.70 24.06 -28.00
C HIS A 251 17.12 23.82 -26.60
N LEU A 252 15.89 23.30 -26.50
CA LEU A 252 15.26 22.98 -25.22
C LEU A 252 16.03 21.91 -24.44
N VAL A 253 16.45 20.83 -25.12
CA VAL A 253 17.21 19.74 -24.51
C VAL A 253 18.59 20.19 -24.06
N ASP A 254 19.28 20.99 -24.88
CA ASP A 254 20.61 21.49 -24.54
C ASP A 254 20.56 22.49 -23.39
N ASP A 255 19.55 23.33 -23.32
CA ASP A 255 19.32 24.24 -22.18
C ASP A 255 18.99 23.48 -20.89
N LEU A 256 18.24 22.39 -20.95
CA LEU A 256 17.96 21.54 -19.77
C LEU A 256 19.18 20.72 -19.32
N ALA A 257 20.01 20.29 -20.28
CA ALA A 257 21.25 19.58 -20.01
C ALA A 257 22.35 20.52 -19.48
N ALA A 258 22.34 21.80 -19.88
CA ALA A 258 23.32 22.76 -19.41
C ALA A 258 23.23 22.93 -17.88
N GLY A 259 24.38 22.85 -17.20
CA GLY A 259 24.49 23.32 -15.81
C GLY A 259 24.12 24.80 -15.71
N PRO A 260 23.87 25.34 -14.49
CA PRO A 260 23.60 26.77 -14.34
C PRO A 260 24.70 27.55 -15.05
N VAL A 261 24.30 28.48 -15.94
CA VAL A 261 25.24 29.34 -16.66
C VAL A 261 26.20 29.91 -15.62
N THR A 262 27.51 29.73 -15.85
CA THR A 262 28.59 30.23 -15.02
C THR A 262 28.49 31.74 -14.91
N SER A 263 27.59 32.21 -14.05
CA SER A 263 27.55 33.58 -13.61
C SER A 263 28.58 33.71 -12.50
N ASP A 264 29.30 34.84 -12.46
CA ASP A 264 30.25 35.21 -11.40
C ASP A 264 29.63 35.16 -9.98
N ARG A 265 28.31 34.98 -9.91
CA ARG A 265 27.48 34.89 -8.71
C ARG A 265 27.72 33.62 -7.88
N TRP A 266 28.14 32.52 -8.50
CA TRP A 266 28.30 31.23 -7.81
C TRP A 266 29.75 30.72 -7.88
N ARG A 267 30.53 30.98 -6.83
CA ARG A 267 31.87 30.37 -6.65
C ARG A 267 31.72 28.98 -6.05
N PHE A 268 31.69 27.97 -6.92
CA PHE A 268 31.70 26.57 -6.52
C PHE A 268 33.12 26.13 -6.11
N THR A 269 33.23 25.17 -5.19
CA THR A 269 34.52 24.52 -4.86
C THR A 269 34.98 23.64 -6.03
N GLU A 270 36.29 23.37 -6.16
CA GLU A 270 36.85 22.52 -7.23
C GLU A 270 36.16 21.14 -7.33
N SER A 271 35.77 20.56 -6.18
CA SER A 271 34.99 19.31 -6.12
C SER A 271 33.58 19.41 -6.71
N SER A 272 32.98 20.59 -6.74
CA SER A 272 31.62 20.83 -7.22
C SER A 272 31.60 21.13 -8.72
N ALA A 273 32.67 21.73 -9.25
CA ALA A 273 32.86 21.98 -10.68
C ALA A 273 32.95 20.68 -11.49
N ALA A 274 33.74 19.69 -11.05
CA ALA A 274 33.84 18.39 -11.73
C ALA A 274 32.50 17.62 -11.78
N ARG A 275 31.67 17.73 -10.73
CA ARG A 275 30.33 17.12 -10.68
C ARG A 275 29.31 17.83 -11.58
N MET A 276 29.47 19.14 -11.78
CA MET A 276 28.66 19.91 -12.73
C MET A 276 29.02 19.55 -14.17
N GLU A 277 30.28 19.21 -14.44
CA GLU A 277 30.76 18.77 -15.76
C GLU A 277 30.17 17.41 -16.17
N GLU A 278 30.09 16.43 -15.24
CA GLU A 278 29.39 15.16 -15.47
C GLU A 278 27.87 15.35 -15.63
N ALA A 279 27.23 16.21 -14.82
CA ALA A 279 25.79 16.49 -14.89
C ALA A 279 25.39 17.22 -16.19
N GLY A 280 26.30 17.99 -16.80
CA GLY A 280 26.09 18.80 -18.00
C GLY A 280 25.77 18.02 -19.30
N THR A 281 25.65 16.70 -19.21
CA THR A 281 25.43 15.79 -20.35
C THR A 281 24.09 15.05 -20.31
N SER A 282 23.36 15.14 -19.20
CA SER A 282 22.14 14.37 -18.96
C SER A 282 20.94 15.25 -18.65
N VAL A 283 19.74 14.79 -18.98
CA VAL A 283 18.48 15.51 -18.73
C VAL A 283 17.59 14.70 -17.80
N GLU A 284 17.20 15.31 -16.69
CA GLU A 284 16.26 14.71 -15.74
C GLU A 284 14.83 14.70 -16.31
N PRO A 285 14.17 13.53 -16.43
CA PRO A 285 12.84 13.43 -17.04
C PRO A 285 11.79 14.33 -16.39
N VAL A 286 11.84 14.51 -15.07
CA VAL A 286 10.89 15.35 -14.32
C VAL A 286 11.04 16.83 -14.68
N LEU A 287 12.27 17.32 -14.84
CA LEU A 287 12.52 18.71 -15.22
C LEU A 287 12.09 18.96 -16.67
N LEU A 288 12.37 18.01 -17.56
CA LEU A 288 11.90 18.02 -18.95
C LEU A 288 10.37 18.10 -18.99
N GLN A 289 9.67 17.26 -18.23
CA GLN A 289 8.20 17.28 -18.16
C GLN A 289 7.66 18.59 -17.59
N ALA A 290 8.33 19.20 -16.62
CA ALA A 290 7.92 20.48 -16.07
C ALA A 290 7.98 21.60 -17.13
N VAL A 291 9.09 21.70 -17.87
CA VAL A 291 9.24 22.73 -18.91
C VAL A 291 8.35 22.46 -20.12
N CYS A 292 8.25 21.21 -20.59
CA CYS A 292 7.38 20.87 -21.72
C CYS A 292 5.89 21.08 -21.39
N ARG A 293 5.48 20.80 -20.16
CA ARG A 293 4.12 21.11 -19.71
C ARG A 293 3.87 22.61 -19.74
N ARG A 294 4.79 23.41 -19.20
CA ARG A 294 4.66 24.87 -19.22
C ARG A 294 4.58 25.41 -20.65
N MET A 295 5.45 24.91 -21.53
CA MET A 295 5.41 25.22 -22.96
C MET A 295 4.01 24.91 -23.52
N TRP A 296 3.48 23.71 -23.30
CA TRP A 296 2.16 23.34 -23.80
C TRP A 296 1.02 24.24 -23.28
N GLU A 297 1.08 24.66 -22.00
CA GLU A 297 0.11 25.60 -21.41
C GLU A 297 0.18 27.00 -22.05
N ASP A 298 1.36 27.42 -22.53
CA ASP A 298 1.59 28.73 -23.14
C ASP A 298 1.33 28.76 -24.66
N LEU A 299 1.21 27.61 -25.33
CA LEU A 299 0.93 27.53 -26.77
C LEU A 299 -0.50 27.95 -27.10
N ALA A 300 -0.66 28.80 -28.11
CA ALA A 300 -1.97 29.15 -28.66
C ALA A 300 -2.62 27.94 -29.38
N ASP A 301 -3.96 27.90 -29.41
CA ASP A 301 -4.73 26.78 -29.97
C ASP A 301 -4.41 26.50 -31.45
N ASP A 302 -4.12 27.55 -32.22
CA ASP A 302 -3.80 27.53 -33.65
C ASP A 302 -2.33 27.22 -33.97
N THR A 303 -1.49 27.02 -32.96
CA THR A 303 -0.06 26.74 -33.18
C THR A 303 0.15 25.32 -33.69
N ALA A 304 0.59 25.18 -34.95
CA ALA A 304 0.92 23.89 -35.55
C ALA A 304 2.40 23.49 -35.35
N VAL A 305 3.33 24.46 -35.36
CA VAL A 305 4.77 24.23 -35.25
C VAL A 305 5.37 25.03 -34.09
N VAL A 306 6.06 24.35 -33.19
CA VAL A 306 6.76 24.96 -32.04
C VAL A 306 8.18 25.34 -32.46
N SER A 307 8.44 26.64 -32.61
CA SER A 307 9.75 27.20 -32.93
C SER A 307 10.50 27.66 -31.67
N VAL A 308 11.80 27.97 -31.80
CA VAL A 308 12.65 28.42 -30.68
C VAL A 308 12.05 29.62 -29.94
N GLY A 309 11.44 30.55 -30.67
CA GLY A 309 10.82 31.76 -30.08
C GLY A 309 9.55 31.50 -29.27
N LEU A 310 8.96 30.30 -29.38
CA LEU A 310 7.80 29.86 -28.62
C LEU A 310 8.17 29.01 -27.39
N LEU A 311 9.46 28.71 -27.20
CA LEU A 311 9.92 27.99 -26.03
C LEU A 311 9.84 28.89 -24.78
N PRO A 312 9.37 28.37 -23.63
CA PRO A 312 9.40 29.13 -22.39
C PRO A 312 10.85 29.32 -21.90
N ASP A 313 11.08 30.35 -21.09
CA ASP A 313 12.30 30.45 -20.27
C ASP A 313 12.31 29.27 -19.28
N SER A 314 13.24 28.33 -19.46
CA SER A 314 13.34 27.13 -18.61
C SER A 314 13.59 27.48 -17.14
N ASP A 315 14.37 28.53 -16.83
CA ASP A 315 14.59 28.92 -15.44
C ASP A 315 13.30 29.40 -14.79
N ARG A 316 12.49 30.15 -15.55
CA ARG A 316 11.18 30.60 -15.09
C ARG A 316 10.21 29.42 -14.95
N ALA A 317 10.15 28.53 -15.94
CA ALA A 317 9.30 27.34 -15.89
C ALA A 317 9.67 26.41 -14.71
N LEU A 318 10.97 26.22 -14.47
CA LEU A 318 11.47 25.44 -13.33
C LEU A 318 11.28 26.18 -12.00
N ALA A 319 11.35 27.51 -11.96
CA ALA A 319 11.02 28.28 -10.77
C ALA A 319 9.54 28.14 -10.41
N ASP A 320 8.64 28.20 -11.39
CA ASP A 320 7.21 27.95 -11.22
C ASP A 320 6.96 26.51 -10.73
N PHE A 321 7.67 25.52 -11.29
CA PHE A 321 7.63 24.13 -10.82
C PHE A 321 8.07 24.02 -9.35
N CYS A 322 9.19 24.63 -8.96
CA CYS A 322 9.67 24.62 -7.58
C CYS A 322 8.70 25.33 -6.65
N HIS A 323 8.12 26.47 -7.07
CA HIS A 323 7.11 27.21 -6.32
C HIS A 323 5.88 26.34 -6.04
N GLN A 324 5.32 25.72 -7.07
CA GLN A 324 4.15 24.84 -6.95
C GLN A 324 4.45 23.62 -6.08
N THR A 325 5.64 23.05 -6.22
CA THR A 325 6.08 21.87 -5.45
C THR A 325 6.25 22.21 -3.97
N LEU A 326 6.93 23.32 -3.66
CA LEU A 326 7.10 23.77 -2.29
C LEU A 326 5.79 24.19 -1.64
N THR A 327 4.88 24.79 -2.41
CA THR A 327 3.55 25.15 -1.92
C THR A 327 2.74 23.89 -1.58
N ALA A 328 2.80 22.86 -2.43
CA ALA A 328 2.15 21.58 -2.16
C ALA A 328 2.73 20.90 -0.92
N VAL A 329 4.06 20.73 -0.84
CA VAL A 329 4.72 20.11 0.32
C VAL A 329 4.47 20.91 1.60
N ALA A 330 4.50 22.24 1.52
CA ALA A 330 4.18 23.11 2.64
C ALA A 330 2.73 22.89 3.14
N SER A 331 1.78 22.85 2.22
CA SER A 331 0.38 22.55 2.53
C SER A 331 0.23 21.15 3.15
N ASP A 332 0.82 20.13 2.52
CA ASP A 332 0.74 18.72 2.90
C ASP A 332 1.45 18.41 4.22
N HIS A 333 2.23 19.33 4.77
CA HIS A 333 2.88 19.14 6.07
C HIS A 333 2.58 20.25 7.09
N GLY A 334 1.69 21.19 6.76
CA GLY A 334 1.36 22.33 7.63
C GLY A 334 2.57 23.22 7.95
N VAL A 335 3.52 23.34 7.03
CA VAL A 335 4.71 24.19 7.13
C VAL A 335 4.53 25.41 6.22
N ARG A 336 5.16 26.54 6.54
CA ARG A 336 5.11 27.69 5.62
C ARG A 336 6.06 27.49 4.41
N PRO A 337 5.62 27.78 3.18
CA PRO A 337 6.45 27.62 1.98
C PRO A 337 7.77 28.42 2.01
N ASP A 338 7.76 29.61 2.60
CA ASP A 338 8.95 30.45 2.75
C ASP A 338 10.03 29.81 3.64
N LYS A 339 9.62 29.02 4.65
CA LYS A 339 10.56 28.23 5.47
C LYS A 339 11.24 27.16 4.62
N LEU A 340 10.50 26.48 3.74
CA LEU A 340 11.06 25.45 2.85
C LEU A 340 11.99 26.07 1.81
N SER A 341 11.59 27.19 1.21
CA SER A 341 12.44 27.93 0.25
C SER A 341 13.71 28.46 0.91
N ALA A 342 13.64 29.02 2.12
CA ALA A 342 14.81 29.45 2.88
C ALA A 342 15.75 28.27 3.19
N TRP A 343 15.18 27.11 3.55
CA TRP A 343 15.96 25.90 3.78
C TRP A 343 16.71 25.44 2.51
N LEU A 344 16.05 25.40 1.35
CA LEU A 344 16.69 25.05 0.08
C LEU A 344 17.77 26.06 -0.34
N ARG A 345 17.54 27.36 -0.15
CA ARG A 345 18.56 28.38 -0.45
C ARG A 345 19.78 28.27 0.46
N ASN A 346 19.61 27.88 1.73
CA ASN A 346 20.73 27.62 2.63
C ASN A 346 21.54 26.39 2.18
N LEU A 347 20.90 25.40 1.58
CA LEU A 347 21.58 24.23 0.99
C LEU A 347 22.57 24.63 -0.12
N LEU A 348 22.28 25.70 -0.87
CA LEU A 348 23.14 26.23 -1.92
C LEU A 348 24.44 26.87 -1.38
N GLY A 349 24.41 27.41 -0.15
CA GLY A 349 25.48 28.24 0.40
C GLY A 349 26.67 27.48 1.01
N GLY A 350 26.73 26.15 0.90
CA GLY A 350 27.87 25.34 1.38
C GLY A 350 28.02 25.23 2.90
N ALA A 351 27.18 25.89 3.70
CA ALA A 351 27.07 25.64 5.13
C ALA A 351 26.35 24.29 5.32
N GLY A 352 27.13 23.21 5.48
CA GLY A 352 26.67 21.82 5.62
C GLY A 352 25.82 21.51 6.86
N SER A 353 25.16 22.49 7.45
CA SER A 353 24.16 22.35 8.50
C SER A 353 23.08 23.39 8.23
N ALA A 354 21.94 22.93 7.71
CA ALA A 354 20.75 23.78 7.72
C ALA A 354 20.39 24.06 9.19
N HIS A 355 20.63 25.27 9.68
CA HIS A 355 20.21 25.71 11.02
C HIS A 355 18.68 25.62 11.25
N LEU A 356 17.90 25.38 10.18
CA LEU A 356 16.47 25.13 10.23
C LEU A 356 16.23 23.62 10.23
N SER A 357 15.92 23.07 11.40
CA SER A 357 15.39 21.70 11.51
C SER A 357 14.02 21.64 10.82
N LEU A 358 13.93 20.81 9.78
CA LEU A 358 12.69 20.34 9.19
C LEU A 358 12.39 18.94 9.74
N ALA A 359 11.11 18.58 9.83
CA ALA A 359 10.73 17.22 10.16
C ALA A 359 11.16 16.25 9.04
N ASP A 360 11.52 15.02 9.39
CA ASP A 360 11.97 14.02 8.43
C ASP A 360 10.92 13.74 7.35
N SER A 361 9.63 13.82 7.67
CA SER A 361 8.55 13.64 6.70
C SER A 361 8.51 14.72 5.63
N VAL A 362 8.76 15.98 6.00
CA VAL A 362 8.88 17.11 5.06
C VAL A 362 10.07 16.90 4.11
N ILE A 363 11.20 16.42 4.66
CA ILE A 363 12.39 16.13 3.86
C ILE A 363 12.12 15.00 2.87
N ARG A 364 11.49 13.91 3.33
CA ARG A 364 11.08 12.79 2.46
C ARG A 364 10.13 13.25 1.37
N ALA A 365 9.16 14.11 1.69
CA ALA A 365 8.26 14.67 0.69
C ALA A 365 9.01 15.51 -0.36
N MET A 366 10.02 16.30 0.03
CA MET A 366 10.86 17.02 -0.94
C MET A 366 11.72 16.08 -1.82
N GLU A 367 12.20 14.95 -1.28
CA GLU A 367 12.86 13.90 -2.07
C GLU A 367 11.89 13.22 -3.05
N ASP A 368 10.68 12.89 -2.58
CA ASP A 368 9.61 12.27 -3.37
C ASP A 368 9.14 13.18 -4.51
N GLN A 369 9.21 14.49 -4.31
CA GLN A 369 8.93 15.49 -5.34
C GLN A 369 10.18 15.92 -6.15
N HIS A 370 11.30 15.21 -5.99
CA HIS A 370 12.50 15.34 -6.81
C HIS A 370 13.19 16.71 -6.73
N LEU A 371 13.08 17.41 -5.60
CA LEU A 371 13.81 18.66 -5.36
C LEU A 371 15.21 18.41 -4.78
N ILE A 372 15.33 17.39 -3.94
CA ILE A 372 16.57 17.06 -3.21
C ILE A 372 16.86 15.56 -3.26
N LYS A 373 18.11 15.21 -2.95
CA LYS A 373 18.57 13.84 -2.74
C LYS A 373 19.56 13.78 -1.59
N ARG A 374 19.63 12.62 -0.93
CA ARG A 374 20.65 12.35 0.08
C ARG A 374 22.04 12.20 -0.54
N ARG A 375 23.05 12.80 0.08
CA ARG A 375 24.45 12.64 -0.34
C ARG A 375 24.98 11.26 0.04
N ALA A 376 25.67 10.60 -0.90
CA ALA A 376 26.27 9.29 -0.66
C ALA A 376 27.18 9.31 0.59
N GLY A 377 26.93 8.41 1.53
CA GLY A 377 27.72 8.25 2.76
C GLY A 377 27.55 9.35 3.82
N ALA A 378 26.61 10.30 3.66
CA ALA A 378 26.42 11.40 4.61
C ALA A 378 24.96 11.57 5.04
N ARG A 379 24.75 12.14 6.23
CA ARG A 379 23.42 12.58 6.71
C ARG A 379 22.97 13.93 6.09
N SER A 380 23.73 14.46 5.14
CA SER A 380 23.43 15.72 4.44
C SER A 380 22.68 15.49 3.14
N TYR A 381 21.97 16.53 2.69
CA TYR A 381 21.20 16.54 1.46
C TYR A 381 21.85 17.48 0.44
N GLU A 382 21.61 17.23 -0.84
CA GLU A 382 21.96 18.12 -1.96
C GLU A 382 20.77 18.27 -2.90
N LEU A 383 20.81 19.24 -3.81
CA LEU A 383 19.76 19.36 -4.83
C LEU A 383 19.76 18.14 -5.75
N GLN A 384 18.58 17.77 -6.22
CA GLN A 384 18.43 16.66 -7.16
C GLN A 384 19.31 16.85 -8.40
N HIS A 385 19.26 18.07 -8.98
CA HIS A 385 20.01 18.44 -10.17
C HIS A 385 20.54 19.88 -10.11
N PRO A 386 21.76 20.17 -10.62
CA PRO A 386 22.32 21.53 -10.64
C PRO A 386 21.46 22.57 -11.37
N ARG A 387 20.67 22.17 -12.38
CA ARG A 387 19.74 23.06 -13.10
C ARG A 387 18.71 23.72 -12.17
N LEU A 388 18.46 23.18 -10.98
CA LEU A 388 17.54 23.76 -9.99
C LEU A 388 18.15 24.94 -9.20
N ILE A 389 19.46 25.19 -9.28
CA ILE A 389 20.15 26.23 -8.50
C ILE A 389 19.56 27.62 -8.78
N GLU A 390 19.51 28.02 -10.06
CA GLU A 390 19.00 29.33 -10.47
C GLU A 390 17.48 29.46 -10.21
N PRO A 391 16.62 28.49 -10.59
CA PRO A 391 15.21 28.46 -10.21
C PRO A 391 14.95 28.65 -8.71
N ILE A 392 15.65 27.91 -7.85
CA ILE A 392 15.48 28.00 -6.39
C ILE A 392 15.93 29.35 -5.86
N TRP A 393 16.97 29.94 -6.46
CA TRP A 393 17.44 31.25 -6.05
C TRP A 393 16.42 32.35 -6.40
N ARG A 394 15.82 32.31 -7.59
CA ARG A 394 14.74 33.23 -8.02
C ARG A 394 13.52 33.17 -7.10
N LEU A 395 13.29 32.07 -6.37
CA LEU A 395 12.24 31.98 -5.35
C LEU A 395 12.46 32.89 -4.13
N GLY A 396 13.67 33.42 -3.92
CA GLY A 396 13.95 34.33 -2.81
C GLY A 396 13.09 35.60 -2.82
N GLU A 397 12.61 35.99 -4.00
CA GLU A 397 11.75 37.16 -4.22
C GLU A 397 10.28 36.76 -4.47
N ALA A 398 9.97 35.46 -4.45
CA ALA A 398 8.65 34.97 -4.80
C ALA A 398 7.61 35.33 -3.72
N ARG A 399 6.43 35.77 -4.19
CA ARG A 399 5.26 35.91 -3.33
C ARG A 399 4.59 34.55 -3.17
N TRP A 400 4.54 34.08 -1.93
CA TRP A 400 3.87 32.83 -1.58
C TRP A 400 2.37 33.11 -1.42
N THR A 401 1.57 32.62 -2.36
CA THR A 401 0.12 32.62 -2.23
C THR A 401 -0.31 31.37 -1.49
N VAL A 402 -1.01 31.55 -0.38
CA VAL A 402 -1.66 30.43 0.32
C VAL A 402 -2.90 30.07 -0.50
N ARG A 403 -2.75 29.15 -1.45
CA ARG A 403 -3.91 28.55 -2.13
C ARG A 403 -4.47 27.48 -1.19
N ARG A 404 -5.75 27.60 -0.84
CA ARG A 404 -6.44 26.51 -0.13
C ARG A 404 -6.39 25.28 -1.03
N SER A 405 -5.86 24.18 -0.49
CA SER A 405 -5.83 22.90 -1.17
C SER A 405 -7.24 22.40 -1.40
N GLU A 406 -7.47 21.77 -2.55
CA GLU A 406 -8.77 21.17 -2.85
C GLU A 406 -9.04 20.04 -1.83
N PRO A 407 -10.31 19.84 -1.41
CA PRO A 407 -10.63 18.80 -0.41
C PRO A 407 -10.13 17.40 -0.79
N ALA A 408 -10.22 17.06 -2.08
CA ALA A 408 -9.71 15.78 -2.59
C ALA A 408 -8.18 15.65 -2.50
N ALA A 409 -7.44 16.76 -2.63
CA ALA A 409 -6.00 16.76 -2.42
C ALA A 409 -5.64 16.56 -0.95
N LEU A 410 -6.40 17.19 -0.04
CA LEU A 410 -6.24 17.02 1.40
C LEU A 410 -6.51 15.57 1.85
N LEU A 411 -7.55 14.90 1.31
CA LEU A 411 -7.77 13.48 1.62
C LEU A 411 -6.62 12.59 1.13
N ARG A 412 -6.06 12.84 -0.06
CA ARG A 412 -4.87 12.11 -0.53
C ARG A 412 -3.65 12.37 0.34
N ALA A 413 -3.44 13.61 0.78
CA ALA A 413 -2.38 13.94 1.73
C ALA A 413 -2.57 13.21 3.06
N ALA A 414 -3.82 13.10 3.54
CA ALA A 414 -4.15 12.34 4.73
C ALA A 414 -3.86 10.85 4.59
N GLU A 415 -4.23 10.22 3.47
CA GLU A 415 -3.91 8.83 3.16
C GLU A 415 -2.39 8.57 3.17
N VAL A 416 -1.62 9.47 2.55
CA VAL A 416 -0.16 9.39 2.55
C VAL A 416 0.38 9.50 3.97
N ALA A 417 -0.05 10.50 4.74
CA ALA A 417 0.38 10.71 6.12
C ALA A 417 0.05 9.52 7.04
N LEU A 418 -1.14 8.93 6.88
CA LEU A 418 -1.52 7.73 7.64
C LEU A 418 -0.63 6.53 7.27
N SER A 419 -0.32 6.37 5.97
CA SER A 419 0.59 5.33 5.48
C SER A 419 2.06 5.52 5.90
N THR A 420 2.45 6.72 6.33
CA THR A 420 3.79 7.03 6.85
C THR A 420 3.85 7.07 8.38
N ASP A 421 2.79 6.61 9.07
CA ASP A 421 2.68 6.61 10.53
C ASP A 421 2.66 8.02 11.15
N GLU A 422 2.00 8.96 10.47
CA GLU A 422 1.79 10.35 10.92
C GLU A 422 0.30 10.67 11.14
N PRO A 423 -0.38 10.02 12.10
CA PRO A 423 -1.83 10.16 12.30
C PRO A 423 -2.25 11.60 12.65
N ASP A 424 -1.39 12.39 13.32
CA ASP A 424 -1.65 13.80 13.62
C ASP A 424 -1.74 14.68 12.39
N LEU A 425 -0.87 14.43 11.40
CA LEU A 425 -0.88 15.13 10.14
C LEU A 425 -2.09 14.70 9.31
N ALA A 426 -2.38 13.39 9.29
CA ALA A 426 -3.53 12.83 8.60
C ALA A 426 -4.85 13.43 9.12
N GLU A 427 -5.03 13.51 10.43
CA GLU A 427 -6.21 14.12 11.06
C GLU A 427 -6.39 15.59 10.68
N ARG A 428 -5.30 16.37 10.65
CA ARG A 428 -5.34 17.78 10.28
C ARG A 428 -5.84 17.97 8.86
N HIS A 429 -5.31 17.20 7.91
CA HIS A 429 -5.75 17.25 6.52
C HIS A 429 -7.21 16.90 6.35
N VAL A 430 -7.68 15.83 7.01
CA VAL A 430 -9.09 15.45 6.90
C VAL A 430 -10.00 16.50 7.52
N LYS A 431 -9.65 17.05 8.69
CA LYS A 431 -10.41 18.15 9.30
C LYS A 431 -10.44 19.40 8.41
N GLU A 432 -9.36 19.71 7.71
CA GLU A 432 -9.33 20.81 6.74
C GLU A 432 -10.20 20.50 5.52
N ALA A 433 -10.17 19.28 5.00
CA ALA A 433 -11.03 18.83 3.91
C ALA A 433 -12.52 18.95 4.28
N VAL A 434 -12.88 18.48 5.49
CA VAL A 434 -14.26 18.56 6.02
C VAL A 434 -14.76 20.00 6.13
N ARG A 435 -13.90 20.94 6.53
CA ARG A 435 -14.23 22.38 6.60
C ARG A 435 -14.43 23.00 5.22
N ALA A 436 -13.79 22.43 4.19
CA ALA A 436 -13.90 22.91 2.82
C ALA A 436 -15.11 22.32 2.08
N TYR A 437 -15.65 21.18 2.52
CA TYR A 437 -16.87 20.60 1.96
C TYR A 437 -18.10 21.47 2.18
N GLY A 438 -18.88 21.68 1.12
CA GLY A 438 -20.19 22.32 1.14
C GLY A 438 -21.28 21.42 1.72
N ALA A 439 -22.51 21.95 1.80
CA ALA A 439 -23.67 21.20 2.30
C ALA A 439 -24.09 20.05 1.37
N SER A 440 -23.73 20.13 0.08
CA SER A 440 -24.00 19.11 -0.95
C SER A 440 -23.06 17.91 -0.89
N ASP A 441 -21.90 18.04 -0.26
CA ASP A 441 -20.79 17.09 -0.37
C ASP A 441 -20.90 15.99 0.71
N MET A 442 -22.11 15.44 0.85
CA MET A 442 -22.42 14.51 1.93
C MET A 442 -21.67 13.18 1.79
N ARG A 443 -21.39 12.75 0.55
CA ARG A 443 -20.61 11.52 0.31
C ARG A 443 -19.17 11.71 0.73
N GLU A 444 -18.55 12.81 0.31
CA GLU A 444 -17.16 13.15 0.61
C GLU A 444 -16.96 13.40 2.12
N ARG A 445 -17.97 13.98 2.79
CA ARG A 445 -17.99 14.08 4.26
C ARG A 445 -18.08 12.71 4.93
N ALA A 446 -18.89 11.79 4.41
CA ALA A 446 -18.98 10.42 4.94
C ALA A 446 -17.66 9.65 4.77
N GLU A 447 -16.98 9.81 3.63
CA GLU A 447 -15.64 9.27 3.39
C GLU A 447 -14.60 9.84 4.36
N ALA A 448 -14.62 11.15 4.57
CA ALA A 448 -13.74 11.83 5.52
C ALA A 448 -13.97 11.38 6.98
N GLU A 449 -15.23 11.23 7.40
CA GLU A 449 -15.56 10.69 8.73
C GLU A 449 -15.11 9.22 8.90
N SER A 450 -15.31 8.38 7.87
CA SER A 450 -14.77 7.01 7.88
C SER A 450 -13.24 7.01 8.03
N PHE A 451 -12.55 7.91 7.33
CA PHE A 451 -11.11 8.07 7.45
C PHE A 451 -10.67 8.54 8.84
N LEU A 452 -11.39 9.47 9.49
CA LEU A 452 -11.13 9.85 10.89
C LEU A 452 -11.29 8.65 11.84
N GLY A 453 -12.20 7.73 11.53
CA GLY A 453 -12.30 6.44 12.21
C GLY A 453 -11.02 5.61 12.11
N ASN A 454 -10.41 5.54 10.91
CA ASN A 454 -9.12 4.86 10.71
C ASN A 454 -7.98 5.54 11.47
N VAL A 455 -7.94 6.88 11.48
CA VAL A 455 -6.95 7.66 12.24
C VAL A 455 -7.06 7.39 13.74
N ALA A 456 -8.28 7.40 14.28
CA ALA A 456 -8.55 7.09 15.68
C ALA A 456 -8.16 5.65 16.03
N LEU A 457 -8.44 4.69 15.14
CA LEU A 457 -8.04 3.30 15.29
C LEU A 457 -6.52 3.15 15.39
N GLN A 458 -5.75 3.79 14.50
CA GLN A 458 -4.28 3.73 14.54
C GLN A 458 -3.69 4.32 15.84
N ARG A 459 -4.41 5.24 16.48
CA ARG A 459 -4.05 5.79 17.80
C ARG A 459 -4.52 4.93 18.98
N GLY A 460 -5.22 3.83 18.75
CA GLY A 460 -5.82 3.00 19.79
C GLY A 460 -7.04 3.64 20.48
N GLN A 461 -7.65 4.67 19.88
CA GLN A 461 -8.81 5.38 20.44
C GLN A 461 -10.12 4.73 19.97
N LEU A 462 -10.44 3.54 20.51
CA LEU A 462 -11.54 2.69 20.03
C LEU A 462 -12.92 3.37 20.12
N GLU A 463 -13.19 4.14 21.18
CA GLU A 463 -14.44 4.88 21.33
C GLU A 463 -14.57 6.00 20.31
N ALA A 464 -13.49 6.74 20.05
CA ALA A 464 -13.49 7.80 19.03
C ALA A 464 -13.67 7.20 17.62
N ALA A 465 -12.99 6.08 17.34
CA ALA A 465 -13.17 5.35 16.08
C ALA A 465 -14.62 4.89 15.89
N THR A 466 -15.24 4.37 16.96
CA THR A 466 -16.66 3.97 16.96
C THR A 466 -17.58 5.14 16.63
N GLN A 467 -17.34 6.31 17.20
CA GLN A 467 -18.12 7.53 16.95
C GLN A 467 -18.01 7.98 15.48
N HIS A 468 -16.79 8.03 14.96
CA HIS A 468 -16.54 8.42 13.56
C HIS A 468 -17.17 7.46 12.55
N TYR A 469 -17.01 6.15 12.73
CA TYR A 469 -17.66 5.17 11.86
C TYR A 469 -19.19 5.22 11.95
N SER A 470 -19.75 5.44 13.15
CA SER A 470 -21.20 5.59 13.32
C SER A 470 -21.74 6.84 12.63
N ALA A 471 -21.00 7.95 12.70
CA ALA A 471 -21.35 9.19 12.01
C ALA A 471 -21.31 9.02 10.48
N ALA A 472 -20.25 8.40 9.96
CA ALA A 472 -20.16 8.05 8.54
C ALA A 472 -21.32 7.14 8.10
N ALA A 473 -21.69 6.14 8.93
CA ALA A 473 -22.80 5.23 8.61
C ALA A 473 -24.13 5.99 8.49
N ALA A 474 -24.40 6.95 9.39
CA ALA A 474 -25.60 7.77 9.32
C ALA A 474 -25.65 8.67 8.06
N MET A 475 -24.51 9.19 7.61
CA MET A 475 -24.42 9.95 6.36
C MET A 475 -24.67 9.05 5.15
N TYR A 476 -24.05 7.87 5.10
CA TYR A 476 -24.29 6.91 4.02
C TYR A 476 -25.71 6.33 4.00
N GLU A 477 -26.35 6.22 5.16
CA GLU A 477 -27.76 5.84 5.26
C GLU A 477 -28.66 6.86 4.53
N THR A 478 -28.38 8.15 4.75
CA THR A 478 -29.09 9.25 4.08
C THR A 478 -28.87 9.22 2.57
N LEU A 479 -27.67 8.81 2.13
CA LEU A 479 -27.31 8.62 0.73
C LEU A 479 -27.80 7.30 0.12
N GLN A 480 -28.50 6.46 0.89
CA GLN A 480 -28.97 5.13 0.48
C GLN A 480 -27.82 4.20 0.01
N ALA A 481 -26.60 4.43 0.49
CA ALA A 481 -25.42 3.63 0.16
C ALA A 481 -25.35 2.39 1.07
N SER A 482 -26.25 1.44 0.83
CA SER A 482 -26.48 0.25 1.69
C SER A 482 -25.21 -0.52 2.02
N GLU A 483 -24.33 -0.72 1.05
CA GLU A 483 -23.07 -1.47 1.23
C GLU A 483 -22.08 -0.73 2.14
N ASN A 484 -21.87 0.58 1.93
CA ASN A 484 -21.01 1.41 2.78
C ASN A 484 -21.47 1.37 4.24
N VAL A 485 -22.79 1.48 4.47
CA VAL A 485 -23.36 1.35 5.81
C VAL A 485 -23.07 -0.02 6.41
N GLY A 486 -23.21 -1.10 5.62
CA GLY A 486 -22.91 -2.46 6.05
C GLY A 486 -21.48 -2.59 6.59
N TRP A 487 -20.48 -2.11 5.85
CA TRP A 487 -19.08 -2.15 6.27
C TRP A 487 -18.79 -1.29 7.52
N LEU A 488 -19.40 -0.12 7.62
CA LEU A 488 -19.24 0.75 8.79
C LEU A 488 -19.89 0.15 10.05
N LEU A 489 -21.07 -0.47 9.91
CA LEU A 489 -21.70 -1.21 11.01
C LEU A 489 -20.87 -2.42 11.42
N ALA A 490 -20.21 -3.09 10.47
CA ALA A 490 -19.28 -4.17 10.79
C ALA A 490 -18.11 -3.66 11.64
N ALA A 491 -17.47 -2.56 11.21
CA ALA A 491 -16.38 -1.92 11.95
C ALA A 491 -16.80 -1.50 13.36
N VAL A 492 -17.97 -0.86 13.52
CA VAL A 492 -18.54 -0.52 14.83
C VAL A 492 -18.78 -1.79 15.66
N GLY A 493 -19.31 -2.85 15.05
CA GLY A 493 -19.54 -4.13 15.70
C GLY A 493 -18.26 -4.76 16.26
N MET A 494 -17.18 -4.75 15.48
CA MET A 494 -15.86 -5.25 15.91
C MET A 494 -15.28 -4.42 17.05
N LEU A 495 -15.29 -3.09 16.94
CA LEU A 495 -14.82 -2.22 18.03
C LEU A 495 -15.62 -2.40 19.32
N LYS A 496 -16.92 -2.68 19.22
CA LYS A 496 -17.76 -2.99 20.38
C LYS A 496 -17.39 -4.32 21.04
N LEU A 497 -16.90 -5.31 20.28
CA LEU A 497 -16.33 -6.54 20.87
C LEU A 497 -15.09 -6.22 21.68
N ASP A 498 -14.18 -5.41 21.13
CA ASP A 498 -12.93 -5.03 21.78
C ASP A 498 -13.19 -4.23 23.06
N LEU A 499 -14.21 -3.36 23.05
CA LEU A 499 -14.71 -2.64 24.22
C LEU A 499 -15.52 -3.50 25.21
N GLY A 500 -15.75 -4.78 24.89
CA GLY A 500 -16.48 -5.74 25.73
C GLY A 500 -18.02 -5.63 25.68
N ASP A 501 -18.59 -4.75 24.86
CA ASP A 501 -20.02 -4.58 24.63
C ASP A 501 -20.53 -5.58 23.56
N ARG A 502 -20.56 -6.84 23.98
CA ARG A 502 -20.91 -7.99 23.12
C ARG A 502 -22.33 -7.92 22.57
N GLY A 503 -23.25 -7.31 23.32
CA GLY A 503 -24.65 -7.15 22.90
C GLY A 503 -24.75 -6.20 21.72
N ALA A 504 -24.17 -4.99 21.85
CA ALA A 504 -24.15 -4.03 20.75
C ALA A 504 -23.34 -4.55 19.55
N ALA A 505 -22.25 -5.27 19.80
CA ALA A 505 -21.46 -5.89 18.74
C ALA A 505 -22.29 -6.83 17.85
N VAL A 506 -22.99 -7.80 18.46
CA VAL A 506 -23.83 -8.76 17.73
C VAL A 506 -24.95 -8.05 16.96
N GLU A 507 -25.58 -7.03 17.54
CA GLU A 507 -26.64 -6.29 16.84
C GLU A 507 -26.13 -5.49 15.63
N ASN A 508 -24.98 -4.84 15.75
CA ASN A 508 -24.33 -4.14 14.64
C ASN A 508 -23.89 -5.12 13.54
N LEU A 509 -23.28 -6.25 13.89
CA LEU A 509 -22.87 -7.27 12.91
C LEU A 509 -24.08 -7.93 12.22
N LYS A 510 -25.19 -8.20 12.94
CA LYS A 510 -26.44 -8.64 12.29
C LYS A 510 -26.97 -7.60 11.32
N ALA A 511 -26.91 -6.32 11.68
CA ALA A 511 -27.33 -5.23 10.79
C ALA A 511 -26.44 -5.14 9.55
N ALA A 512 -25.13 -5.30 9.72
CA ALA A 512 -24.17 -5.38 8.63
C ALA A 512 -24.47 -6.56 7.68
N VAL A 513 -24.68 -7.78 8.22
CA VAL A 513 -25.04 -8.97 7.42
C VAL A 513 -26.36 -8.77 6.66
N ARG A 514 -27.35 -8.07 7.22
CA ARG A 514 -28.58 -7.75 6.48
C ARG A 514 -28.33 -6.86 5.27
N ARG A 515 -27.35 -5.96 5.34
CA ARG A 515 -26.97 -5.06 4.24
C ARG A 515 -26.08 -5.75 3.21
N ILE A 516 -25.26 -6.70 3.64
CA ILE A 516 -24.31 -7.44 2.82
C ILE A 516 -24.50 -8.96 3.06
N PRO A 517 -25.63 -9.54 2.61
CA PRO A 517 -26.02 -10.90 2.98
C PRO A 517 -25.17 -12.01 2.34
N ASN A 518 -24.35 -11.68 1.35
CA ASN A 518 -23.54 -12.65 0.61
C ASN A 518 -22.04 -12.56 0.95
N ASP A 519 -21.66 -11.81 1.98
CA ASP A 519 -20.27 -11.74 2.40
C ASP A 519 -19.98 -12.76 3.51
N SER A 520 -19.20 -13.79 3.16
CA SER A 520 -18.85 -14.89 4.06
C SER A 520 -17.94 -14.48 5.21
N MET A 521 -17.09 -13.47 5.02
CA MET A 521 -16.24 -12.95 6.09
C MET A 521 -17.10 -12.28 7.15
N LEU A 522 -18.01 -11.40 6.75
CA LEU A 522 -18.91 -10.71 7.67
C LEU A 522 -19.80 -11.68 8.46
N GLN A 523 -20.26 -12.75 7.82
CA GLN A 523 -20.98 -13.84 8.51
C GLN A 523 -20.08 -14.63 9.46
N THR A 524 -18.81 -14.84 9.10
CA THR A 524 -17.82 -15.50 9.95
C THR A 524 -17.52 -14.66 11.20
N GLU A 525 -17.37 -13.35 11.05
CA GLU A 525 -17.21 -12.41 12.17
C GLU A 525 -18.45 -12.36 13.06
N LEU A 526 -19.67 -12.38 12.48
CA LEU A 526 -20.90 -12.53 13.26
C LEU A 526 -20.91 -13.84 14.05
N GLY A 527 -20.46 -14.95 13.45
CA GLY A 527 -20.33 -16.24 14.14
C GLY A 527 -19.39 -16.17 15.34
N GLN A 528 -18.22 -15.54 15.19
CA GLN A 528 -17.27 -15.33 16.28
C GLN A 528 -17.85 -14.42 17.38
N ALA A 529 -18.51 -13.32 17.00
CA ALA A 529 -19.17 -12.42 17.94
C ALA A 529 -20.27 -13.12 18.76
N LEU A 530 -21.08 -13.95 18.11
CA LEU A 530 -22.11 -14.77 18.77
C LEU A 530 -21.50 -15.75 19.76
N TRP A 531 -20.37 -16.39 19.41
CA TRP A 531 -19.63 -17.25 20.34
C TRP A 531 -19.16 -16.46 21.55
N ILE A 532 -18.48 -15.33 21.37
CA ILE A 532 -17.99 -14.47 22.46
C ILE A 532 -19.14 -14.02 23.35
N ALA A 533 -20.31 -13.71 22.75
CA ALA A 533 -21.55 -13.36 23.45
C ALA A 533 -22.25 -14.54 24.16
N GLY A 534 -21.71 -15.76 24.08
CA GLY A 534 -22.27 -16.94 24.75
C GLY A 534 -23.45 -17.59 24.02
N GLN A 535 -23.55 -17.43 22.70
CA GLN A 535 -24.60 -18.01 21.84
C GLN A 535 -24.03 -19.06 20.87
N PRO A 536 -23.49 -20.19 21.37
CA PRO A 536 -22.76 -21.17 20.56
C PRO A 536 -23.60 -21.81 19.45
N GLN A 537 -24.87 -22.12 19.71
CA GLN A 537 -25.73 -22.78 18.71
C GLN A 537 -26.01 -21.88 17.52
N THR A 538 -26.28 -20.59 17.77
CA THR A 538 -26.46 -19.59 16.71
C THR A 538 -25.16 -19.37 15.95
N ALA A 539 -24.01 -19.31 16.64
CA ALA A 539 -22.69 -19.19 16.01
C ALA A 539 -22.40 -20.35 15.04
N LEU A 540 -22.59 -21.60 15.49
CA LEU A 540 -22.40 -22.79 14.67
C LEU A 540 -23.35 -22.84 13.47
N ALA A 541 -24.61 -22.41 13.64
CA ALA A 541 -25.58 -22.35 12.54
C ALA A 541 -25.15 -21.34 11.46
N VAL A 542 -24.72 -20.14 11.85
CA VAL A 542 -24.22 -19.11 10.92
C VAL A 542 -22.98 -19.62 10.18
N LEU A 543 -21.98 -20.14 10.89
CA LEU A 543 -20.74 -20.67 10.29
C LEU A 543 -21.01 -21.89 9.38
N GLY A 544 -21.94 -22.76 9.76
CA GLY A 544 -22.39 -23.88 8.94
C GLY A 544 -23.04 -23.43 7.63
N SER A 545 -23.81 -22.34 7.65
CA SER A 545 -24.43 -21.77 6.45
C SER A 545 -23.40 -21.21 5.47
N VAL A 546 -22.34 -20.56 5.98
CA VAL A 546 -21.20 -20.08 5.17
C VAL A 546 -20.54 -21.25 4.43
N LEU A 547 -20.18 -22.30 5.17
CA LEU A 547 -19.47 -23.46 4.64
C LEU A 547 -20.33 -24.28 3.65
N THR A 548 -21.66 -24.25 3.80
CA THR A 548 -22.57 -24.90 2.86
C THR A 548 -22.66 -24.16 1.53
N ARG A 549 -22.57 -22.82 1.55
CA ARG A 549 -22.70 -21.98 0.35
C ARG A 549 -21.41 -21.84 -0.45
N GLU A 550 -20.30 -21.51 0.21
CA GLU A 550 -19.04 -21.16 -0.45
C GLU A 550 -17.99 -22.28 -0.42
N GLY A 551 -18.29 -23.39 0.27
CA GLY A 551 -17.35 -24.48 0.50
C GLY A 551 -16.31 -24.15 1.58
N ASP A 552 -15.09 -24.64 1.41
CA ASP A 552 -14.03 -24.62 2.43
C ASP A 552 -13.35 -23.26 2.59
N THR A 553 -14.10 -22.28 3.11
CA THR A 553 -13.52 -21.01 3.57
C THR A 553 -12.72 -21.28 4.84
N ALA A 554 -11.40 -21.00 4.81
CA ALA A 554 -10.48 -21.39 5.86
C ALA A 554 -10.82 -20.73 7.21
N GLU A 555 -11.26 -19.48 7.19
CA GLU A 555 -11.63 -18.71 8.36
C GLU A 555 -12.92 -19.22 9.01
N ALA A 556 -13.90 -19.62 8.19
CA ALA A 556 -15.14 -20.22 8.70
C ALA A 556 -14.90 -21.63 9.26
N LEU A 557 -14.07 -22.45 8.60
CA LEU A 557 -13.63 -23.76 9.12
C LEU A 557 -12.87 -23.59 10.44
N ARG A 558 -11.97 -22.61 10.51
CA ARG A 558 -11.21 -22.29 11.71
C ARG A 558 -12.13 -21.91 12.86
N ALA A 559 -12.98 -20.90 12.66
CA ALA A 559 -13.90 -20.41 13.67
C ALA A 559 -14.82 -21.53 14.17
N ARG A 560 -15.39 -22.34 13.26
CA ARG A 560 -16.28 -23.44 13.63
C ARG A 560 -15.53 -24.55 14.36
N GLY A 561 -14.38 -24.98 13.86
CA GLY A 561 -13.56 -26.02 14.47
C GLY A 561 -13.04 -25.65 15.86
N GLU A 562 -12.63 -24.39 16.06
CA GLU A 562 -12.24 -23.88 17.38
C GLU A 562 -13.41 -23.90 18.39
N ILE A 563 -14.60 -23.46 17.96
CA ILE A 563 -15.82 -23.51 18.80
C ILE A 563 -16.20 -24.95 19.13
N LEU A 564 -16.16 -25.86 18.15
CA LEU A 564 -16.48 -27.28 18.34
C LEU A 564 -15.51 -27.94 19.33
N ALA A 565 -14.21 -27.66 19.23
CA ALA A 565 -13.21 -28.14 20.18
C ALA A 565 -13.51 -27.65 21.61
N ASP A 566 -13.86 -26.37 21.74
CA ASP A 566 -14.20 -25.78 23.04
C ASP A 566 -15.46 -26.41 23.66
N LEU A 567 -16.45 -26.75 22.83
CA LEU A 567 -17.69 -27.44 23.22
C LEU A 567 -17.51 -28.95 23.46
N GLY A 568 -16.35 -29.52 23.11
CA GLY A 568 -16.04 -30.94 23.29
C GLY A 568 -16.45 -31.86 22.13
N ASP A 569 -16.95 -31.32 21.01
CA ASP A 569 -17.18 -32.09 19.78
C ASP A 569 -15.86 -32.24 19.00
N ALA A 570 -15.01 -33.12 19.53
CA ALA A 570 -13.64 -33.28 19.05
C ALA A 570 -13.56 -33.87 17.62
N GLU A 571 -14.48 -34.74 17.22
CA GLU A 571 -14.47 -35.34 15.88
C GLU A 571 -14.82 -34.30 14.81
N SER A 572 -15.88 -33.52 15.02
CA SER A 572 -16.24 -32.44 14.10
C SER A 572 -15.18 -31.35 14.07
N ALA A 573 -14.58 -31.01 15.23
CA ALA A 573 -13.49 -30.07 15.30
C ALA A 573 -12.30 -30.50 14.42
N LEU A 574 -11.79 -31.74 14.58
CA LEU A 574 -10.66 -32.21 13.77
C LEU A 574 -11.01 -32.30 12.28
N ARG A 575 -12.23 -32.70 11.92
CA ARG A 575 -12.68 -32.69 10.52
C ARG A 575 -12.56 -31.33 9.86
N ASP A 576 -12.89 -30.25 10.58
CA ASP A 576 -12.76 -28.89 10.06
C ASP A 576 -11.30 -28.41 10.10
N LEU A 577 -10.63 -28.61 11.23
CA LEU A 577 -9.29 -28.06 11.47
C LEU A 577 -8.19 -28.73 10.64
N ASP A 578 -8.35 -30.01 10.27
CA ASP A 578 -7.40 -30.73 9.41
C ASP A 578 -7.49 -30.33 7.93
N ARG A 579 -8.53 -29.57 7.54
CA ARG A 579 -8.70 -29.02 6.18
C ARG A 579 -8.04 -27.65 6.00
N ILE A 580 -7.47 -27.09 7.07
CA ILE A 580 -6.86 -25.76 7.12
C ILE A 580 -5.35 -25.87 6.79
N GLU A 581 -4.70 -24.71 6.58
CA GLU A 581 -3.29 -24.53 6.18
C GLU A 581 -2.27 -25.50 6.81
N ARG A 582 -1.17 -25.74 6.07
CA ARG A 582 -0.04 -26.56 6.54
C ARG A 582 0.66 -26.01 7.79
N ARG A 583 0.50 -24.72 8.08
CA ARG A 583 1.06 -24.04 9.27
C ARG A 583 -0.06 -23.31 10.04
N PRO A 584 -0.86 -24.02 10.84
CA PRO A 584 -1.97 -23.43 11.57
C PRO A 584 -1.50 -22.42 12.62
N ARG A 585 -2.33 -21.39 12.85
CA ARG A 585 -2.14 -20.37 13.90
C ARG A 585 -2.03 -21.04 15.28
N PRO A 586 -1.35 -20.43 16.28
CA PRO A 586 -1.24 -20.99 17.62
C PRO A 586 -2.61 -21.31 18.27
N SER A 587 -3.62 -20.45 18.08
CA SER A 587 -5.00 -20.67 18.56
C SER A 587 -5.63 -21.93 17.96
N THR A 588 -5.41 -22.15 16.66
CA THR A 588 -5.89 -23.31 15.91
C THR A 588 -5.16 -24.59 16.34
N ARG A 589 -3.84 -24.53 16.57
CA ARG A 589 -3.09 -25.65 17.16
C ARG A 589 -3.58 -26.02 18.55
N ALA A 590 -3.83 -25.03 19.41
CA ALA A 590 -4.38 -25.26 20.75
C ALA A 590 -5.76 -25.96 20.68
N ALA A 591 -6.63 -25.55 19.74
CA ALA A 591 -7.92 -26.21 19.53
C ALA A 591 -7.78 -27.65 18.99
N ARG A 592 -6.87 -27.90 18.04
CA ARG A 592 -6.55 -29.27 17.56
C ARG A 592 -6.01 -30.13 18.70
N ALA A 593 -5.08 -29.62 19.50
CA ALA A 593 -4.53 -30.31 20.66
C ALA A 593 -5.63 -30.68 21.67
N LEU A 594 -6.57 -29.76 21.93
CA LEU A 594 -7.71 -30.01 22.82
C LEU A 594 -8.63 -31.10 22.28
N ALA A 595 -8.94 -31.08 20.98
CA ALA A 595 -9.74 -32.12 20.35
C ALA A 595 -9.03 -33.49 20.38
N LEU A 596 -7.72 -33.54 20.08
CA LEU A 596 -6.91 -34.77 20.16
C LEU A 596 -6.87 -35.34 21.59
N ALA A 597 -6.65 -34.50 22.60
CA ALA A 597 -6.64 -34.93 23.99
C ALA A 597 -8.00 -35.45 24.45
N THR A 598 -9.10 -34.83 24.00
CA THR A 598 -10.48 -35.28 24.26
C THR A 598 -10.74 -36.68 23.68
N LEU A 599 -10.13 -37.01 22.53
CA LEU A 599 -10.15 -38.35 21.93
C LEU A 599 -9.07 -39.30 22.49
N SER A 600 -8.45 -38.96 23.62
CA SER A 600 -7.36 -39.74 24.25
C SER A 600 -6.11 -39.95 23.37
N ARG A 601 -5.90 -39.11 22.35
CA ARG A 601 -4.69 -39.13 21.50
C ARG A 601 -3.59 -38.24 22.08
N VAL A 602 -3.10 -38.62 23.27
CA VAL A 602 -2.22 -37.80 24.13
C VAL A 602 -0.95 -37.34 23.41
N GLU A 603 -0.25 -38.23 22.70
CA GLU A 603 1.05 -37.86 22.12
C GLU A 603 0.94 -36.94 20.91
N ALA A 604 -0.14 -37.07 20.13
CA ALA A 604 -0.45 -36.12 19.07
C ALA A 604 -0.78 -34.74 19.66
N ALA A 605 -1.56 -34.70 20.76
CA ALA A 605 -1.87 -33.44 21.45
C ALA A 605 -0.62 -32.75 21.98
N ARG A 606 0.29 -33.51 22.64
CA ARG A 606 1.57 -32.96 23.12
C ARG A 606 2.46 -32.44 22.00
N GLN A 607 2.44 -33.09 20.84
CA GLN A 607 3.22 -32.63 19.69
C GLN A 607 2.73 -31.28 19.16
N GLU A 608 1.41 -31.04 19.12
CA GLU A 608 0.85 -29.73 18.77
C GLU A 608 1.27 -28.64 19.78
N LEU A 609 1.29 -28.97 21.08
CA LEU A 609 1.66 -28.02 22.14
C LEU A 609 3.12 -27.57 22.10
N LYS A 610 4.06 -28.40 21.63
CA LYS A 610 5.50 -28.03 21.55
C LYS A 610 5.78 -26.80 20.69
N GLU A 611 4.87 -26.50 19.79
CA GLU A 611 4.99 -25.40 18.83
C GLU A 611 4.22 -24.16 19.29
N ILE A 612 3.63 -24.21 20.48
CA ILE A 612 2.93 -23.12 21.12
C ILE A 612 3.81 -22.60 22.23
N ASP A 613 4.28 -21.36 22.09
CA ASP A 613 4.93 -20.65 23.18
C ASP A 613 3.85 -20.06 24.11
N ALA A 614 3.46 -20.86 25.12
CA ALA A 614 2.45 -20.47 26.09
C ALA A 614 2.96 -19.42 27.09
N GLU A 615 4.27 -19.18 27.18
CA GLU A 615 4.84 -18.13 28.05
C GLU A 615 4.80 -16.77 27.37
N ALA A 616 5.02 -16.72 26.06
CA ALA A 616 5.02 -15.48 25.29
C ALA A 616 3.63 -14.91 24.93
N THR A 617 2.54 -15.59 25.27
CA THR A 617 1.16 -15.20 24.91
C THR A 617 0.33 -14.73 26.10
N ASP A 618 -0.55 -13.75 25.85
CA ASP A 618 -1.60 -13.26 26.76
C ASP A 618 -3.01 -13.51 26.19
N ASP A 619 -3.15 -14.44 25.25
CA ASP A 619 -4.45 -14.85 24.69
C ASP A 619 -5.18 -15.77 25.67
N GLY A 620 -6.29 -15.28 26.22
CA GLY A 620 -7.07 -16.00 27.21
C GLY A 620 -7.62 -17.33 26.68
N SER A 621 -8.27 -17.32 25.51
CA SER A 621 -8.88 -18.53 24.94
C SER A 621 -7.82 -19.58 24.58
N LEU A 622 -6.67 -19.16 24.05
CA LEU A 622 -5.54 -20.06 23.78
C LEU A 622 -5.01 -20.67 25.08
N LEU A 623 -4.68 -19.84 26.08
CA LEU A 623 -4.17 -20.31 27.38
C LEU A 623 -5.14 -21.29 28.05
N PHE A 624 -6.44 -21.01 27.99
CA PHE A 624 -7.45 -21.90 28.55
C PHE A 624 -7.57 -23.22 27.81
N ARG A 625 -7.46 -23.24 26.48
CA ARG A 625 -7.40 -24.49 25.70
C ARG A 625 -6.18 -25.31 26.10
N VAL A 626 -5.00 -24.71 26.21
CA VAL A 626 -3.77 -25.40 26.64
C VAL A 626 -3.92 -25.93 28.08
N ALA A 627 -4.50 -25.15 29.00
CA ALA A 627 -4.78 -25.60 30.37
C ALA A 627 -5.68 -26.85 30.39
N ARG A 628 -6.73 -26.87 29.57
CA ARG A 628 -7.61 -28.04 29.43
C ARG A 628 -6.89 -29.25 28.85
N VAL A 629 -5.99 -29.05 27.88
CA VAL A 629 -5.15 -30.13 27.33
C VAL A 629 -4.27 -30.70 28.43
N GLN A 630 -3.55 -29.86 29.18
CA GLN A 630 -2.67 -30.30 30.26
C GLN A 630 -3.41 -31.14 31.29
N ARG A 631 -4.61 -30.71 31.70
CA ARG A 631 -5.47 -31.48 32.61
C ARG A 631 -5.83 -32.85 32.06
N LEU A 632 -6.27 -32.92 30.79
CA LEU A 632 -6.63 -34.18 30.13
C LEU A 632 -5.43 -35.13 29.96
N THR A 633 -4.22 -34.58 29.86
CA THR A 633 -2.97 -35.36 29.76
C THR A 633 -2.30 -35.68 31.10
N GLY A 634 -2.90 -35.25 32.21
CA GLY A 634 -2.47 -35.58 33.58
C GLY A 634 -1.52 -34.59 34.27
N ASP A 635 -1.18 -33.45 33.63
CA ASP A 635 -0.36 -32.40 34.25
C ASP A 635 -1.25 -31.35 34.94
N VAL A 636 -1.64 -31.67 36.16
CA VAL A 636 -2.52 -30.82 36.98
C VAL A 636 -1.82 -29.51 37.37
N GLY A 637 -0.49 -29.53 37.59
CA GLY A 637 0.26 -28.34 37.97
C GLY A 637 0.26 -27.28 36.86
N ALA A 638 0.67 -27.68 35.65
CA ALA A 638 0.68 -26.78 34.49
C ALA A 638 -0.74 -26.31 34.14
N ALA A 639 -1.74 -27.18 34.26
CA ALA A 639 -3.13 -26.82 34.01
C ALA A 639 -3.64 -25.71 34.95
N THR A 640 -3.32 -25.76 36.25
CA THR A 640 -3.75 -24.74 37.23
C THR A 640 -3.10 -23.40 36.94
N GLU A 641 -1.80 -23.39 36.65
CA GLU A 641 -1.07 -22.18 36.33
C GLU A 641 -1.64 -21.50 35.08
N LEU A 642 -1.79 -22.26 33.99
CA LEU A 642 -2.30 -21.75 32.72
C LEU A 642 -3.76 -21.30 32.83
N ALA A 643 -4.62 -22.02 33.56
CA ALA A 643 -6.01 -21.59 33.78
C ALA A 643 -6.09 -20.29 34.58
N SER A 644 -5.23 -20.11 35.58
CA SER A 644 -5.14 -18.87 36.37
C SER A 644 -4.66 -17.69 35.52
N ARG A 645 -3.66 -17.91 34.66
CA ARG A 645 -3.20 -16.92 33.66
C ARG A 645 -4.32 -16.58 32.67
N ALA A 646 -5.01 -17.58 32.14
CA ALA A 646 -6.10 -17.38 31.20
C ALA A 646 -7.22 -16.49 31.77
N VAL A 647 -7.60 -16.66 33.03
CA VAL A 647 -8.62 -15.82 33.70
C VAL A 647 -8.19 -14.34 33.81
N LYS A 648 -6.89 -14.07 33.87
CA LYS A 648 -6.27 -12.74 33.99
C LYS A 648 -5.85 -12.14 32.64
N ALA A 649 -5.84 -12.95 31.60
CA ALA A 649 -5.45 -12.58 30.25
C ALA A 649 -6.26 -11.38 29.72
N SER A 650 -5.59 -10.53 28.95
CA SER A 650 -6.14 -9.28 28.45
C SER A 650 -6.10 -9.14 26.92
N ASP A 651 -5.41 -10.02 26.19
CA ASP A 651 -5.16 -9.85 24.75
C ASP A 651 -5.28 -11.16 23.93
N PRO A 652 -6.49 -11.56 23.50
CA PRO A 652 -7.78 -11.04 23.95
C PRO A 652 -8.21 -11.65 25.31
N PRO A 653 -9.10 -10.97 26.05
CA PRO A 653 -9.60 -11.48 27.31
C PRO A 653 -10.53 -12.67 27.10
N LEU A 654 -10.58 -13.57 28.10
CA LEU A 654 -11.44 -14.74 28.04
C LEU A 654 -12.93 -14.36 27.92
N PRO A 655 -13.68 -14.96 26.96
CA PRO A 655 -15.13 -14.80 26.89
C PRO A 655 -15.81 -15.18 28.22
N PRO A 656 -16.92 -14.52 28.64
CA PRO A 656 -17.47 -14.69 29.99
C PRO A 656 -17.86 -16.13 30.32
N HIS A 657 -18.44 -16.82 29.35
CA HIS A 657 -18.83 -18.23 29.48
C HIS A 657 -17.61 -19.15 29.61
N GLN A 658 -16.52 -18.86 28.89
CA GLN A 658 -15.26 -19.57 29.07
C GLN A 658 -14.59 -19.20 30.40
N LYS A 659 -14.69 -17.94 30.85
CA LYS A 659 -14.12 -17.48 32.14
C LYS A 659 -14.78 -18.20 33.31
N ALA A 660 -16.11 -18.36 33.25
CA ALA A 660 -16.85 -19.18 34.20
C ALA A 660 -16.42 -20.66 34.14
N ALA A 661 -16.13 -21.21 32.95
CA ALA A 661 -15.60 -22.56 32.82
C ALA A 661 -14.18 -22.69 33.40
N ALA A 662 -13.30 -21.71 33.20
CA ALA A 662 -11.95 -21.69 33.75
C ALA A 662 -11.95 -21.59 35.28
N LEU A 663 -12.82 -20.75 35.85
CA LEU A 663 -12.97 -20.66 37.30
C LEU A 663 -13.50 -21.96 37.93
N ARG A 664 -14.41 -22.66 37.24
CA ARG A 664 -14.86 -24.00 37.67
C ARG A 664 -13.72 -25.01 37.60
N LEU A 665 -12.94 -25.01 36.52
CA LEU A 665 -11.77 -25.87 36.38
C LEU A 665 -10.78 -25.69 37.53
N LEU A 666 -10.50 -24.45 37.91
CA LEU A 666 -9.63 -24.10 39.04
C LEU A 666 -10.19 -24.53 40.41
N SER A 667 -11.51 -24.68 40.54
CA SER A 667 -12.14 -25.16 41.78
C SER A 667 -12.20 -26.69 41.89
N GLU A 668 -12.06 -27.40 40.77
CA GLU A 668 -12.07 -28.86 40.69
C GLU A 668 -10.67 -29.48 40.87
N MET A 669 -9.62 -28.68 40.77
CA MET A 669 -8.22 -29.06 40.87
C MET A 669 -7.64 -28.65 42.22
#